data_AF-A0A2V2CU67-F1
#
_entry.id   AF-A0A2V2CU67-F1
#
_cell.length_a   1.000
_cell.length_b   1.000
_cell.length_c   1.000
_cell.angle_alpha   90.00
_cell.angle_beta   90.00
_cell.angle_gamma   90.00
#
_symmetry.space_group_name_H-M   'P 1'
#
loop_
_entity.id
_entity.type
_entity.pdbx_description
1 polymer ?
#
loop_
_entity_poly.entity_id
_entity_poly.type
_entity_poly.pdbx_seq_one_letter_code
_entity_poly.pdbx_strand_id
1 'polypeptide(L)'
;MFTANPGESCTATAAPSCSLWKTWRKNLLLFCSASVYIELCLHLCVYRSLDRYAVYLLLFGLLGGVLSSLLVSCLPGVARQIAGCILVAAQVLFAEVQLVYQVIFGNFMPINEISMGGNVVTNFASQILYSIGRNLSTILLLLIPLPVTILCLALRKPGALKRRLRWRQALASAGVFLGLLVITASLMLSGRNKPLSVYHTFCNVNISTDSSYKKVGMLATTAQELRYMLFGSRSGTSSITPSSLGASSSPRTYSSNSYNVIESIDFAALASGTNDETLKNTDQYLATVIPTRKNNYTGLLKDYNLITICAESFCPWFISEELTPTLYKMTHTGIIFENYYGTFQSVTTNGEYTMCMGLYPDMSRTKTDSSFNVAGTNYLPFCLGNALKEMGYQTWAYHDYIGDFYNRNITHANMGYTFQAADSGLDIKIDWPSSDLEMMQASVDDYIGSETPFHAYYMTFSGHYQYNWDNAMSAKNKDAVKSLPDSEPVKAYIACNLELEYALEYLTQRLEAAGIADKTCIVLTNDHYPYGLTETEYNELAGQTLDTTFEKYRNSFICYVSGLPENIVVDEYCSTADILPTLLNLFGVDFDSRLLAGTDVLSTGIHMAVLSDKSFLTKTFRYDAGSEAVIPAHADASISDEMLEAYRLYVENKFQLSSNIVNSDYYAHVFDKQPSGGSLEDTVVFTDIKSIFNQASVLYMYRNGYVDPETPDTFGGKARAKLGEFVDVLYRIAGRPETDSSALPPDSESEDFDGTDPYYDAVCWAWQKRLLRQDDVCTACTEKVDYQTACVLIYRYAAMAGVDTAVDRTQLQQSIQSEPQLSAEAVRAMLWCNQTGITTRDSDLPDLLDASDTRISRYQMTSFLFYLCTYELQPED
;
A
#
# COMPACT_ATOMS: atom_id res chain seq x y z
N MET A 1 34.37 -87.81 -35.63
CA MET A 1 33.00 -87.59 -36.13
C MET A 1 32.44 -86.37 -35.40
N PHE A 2 32.26 -85.27 -36.15
CA PHE A 2 31.50 -84.04 -35.86
C PHE A 2 31.64 -83.27 -34.51
N THR A 3 32.27 -82.08 -34.64
CA THR A 3 32.01 -80.73 -34.07
C THR A 3 30.52 -80.41 -33.81
N ALA A 4 30.01 -79.47 -32.98
CA ALA A 4 30.45 -78.35 -32.12
C ALA A 4 29.27 -78.06 -31.13
N ASN A 5 29.41 -77.50 -29.92
CA ASN A 5 29.54 -76.06 -29.62
C ASN A 5 29.79 -75.84 -28.10
N PRO A 6 30.64 -74.88 -27.68
CA PRO A 6 30.82 -74.45 -26.29
C PRO A 6 30.02 -73.17 -25.98
N GLY A 7 29.58 -72.98 -24.74
CA GLY A 7 28.87 -71.77 -24.34
C GLY A 7 28.47 -71.70 -22.87
N GLU A 8 29.45 -71.76 -21.97
CA GLU A 8 29.32 -71.16 -20.64
C GLU A 8 29.35 -69.62 -20.77
N SER A 9 28.41 -68.93 -20.13
CA SER A 9 28.72 -68.04 -18.99
C SER A 9 27.50 -67.26 -18.54
N CYS A 10 27.30 -67.30 -17.23
CA CYS A 10 26.24 -66.67 -16.48
C CYS A 10 26.50 -65.15 -16.41
N THR A 11 25.71 -64.33 -17.12
CA THR A 11 25.70 -62.88 -16.88
C THR A 11 24.73 -62.56 -15.74
N ALA A 12 25.30 -62.20 -14.59
CA ALA A 12 24.60 -61.69 -13.42
C ALA A 12 23.73 -60.47 -13.79
N THR A 13 22.42 -60.67 -13.80
CA THR A 13 21.43 -59.59 -13.88
C THR A 13 21.34 -58.91 -12.51
N ALA A 14 22.05 -57.80 -12.33
CA ALA A 14 21.89 -56.94 -11.16
C ALA A 14 20.42 -56.46 -11.08
N ALA A 15 19.76 -56.81 -9.97
CA ALA A 15 18.33 -56.67 -9.79
C ALA A 15 17.80 -55.23 -10.00
N PRO A 16 16.64 -55.07 -10.66
CA PRO A 16 16.02 -53.77 -10.90
C PRO A 16 15.54 -53.01 -9.64
N SER A 17 15.65 -53.57 -8.44
CA SER A 17 15.25 -52.89 -7.19
C SER A 17 16.28 -51.88 -6.68
N CYS A 18 17.58 -52.19 -6.77
CA CYS A 18 18.67 -51.37 -6.21
C CYS A 18 18.83 -50.02 -6.93
N SER A 19 18.58 -49.98 -8.24
CA SER A 19 18.72 -48.76 -9.04
C SER A 19 17.56 -47.78 -8.85
N LEU A 20 16.38 -48.24 -8.42
CA LEU A 20 15.25 -47.36 -8.10
C LEU A 20 15.44 -46.61 -6.78
N TRP A 21 15.98 -47.27 -5.75
CA TRP A 21 16.32 -46.64 -4.47
C TRP A 21 17.44 -45.60 -4.60
N LYS A 22 18.42 -45.85 -5.48
CA LYS A 22 19.45 -44.84 -5.82
C LYS A 22 18.83 -43.60 -6.46
N THR A 23 17.88 -43.75 -7.39
CA THR A 23 17.19 -42.62 -8.02
C THR A 23 16.32 -41.84 -7.02
N TRP A 24 15.59 -42.55 -6.16
CA TRP A 24 14.82 -41.92 -5.08
C TRP A 24 15.71 -41.10 -4.15
N ARG A 25 16.82 -41.68 -3.66
CA ARG A 25 17.77 -40.96 -2.79
C ARG A 25 18.34 -39.71 -3.46
N LYS A 26 18.67 -39.77 -4.75
CA LYS A 26 19.14 -38.61 -5.51
C LYS A 26 18.08 -37.51 -5.63
N ASN A 27 16.82 -37.87 -5.89
CA ASN A 27 15.72 -36.89 -5.92
C ASN A 27 15.50 -36.27 -4.55
N LEU A 28 15.46 -37.08 -3.49
CA LEU A 28 15.29 -36.62 -2.12
C LEU A 28 16.37 -35.60 -1.74
N LEU A 29 17.63 -35.93 -2.01
CA LEU A 29 18.76 -35.02 -1.77
C LEU A 29 18.66 -33.74 -2.60
N LEU A 30 18.34 -33.83 -3.89
CA LEU A 30 18.20 -32.66 -4.75
C LEU A 30 17.14 -31.70 -4.21
N PHE A 31 15.93 -32.17 -3.91
CA PHE A 31 14.85 -31.33 -3.42
C PHE A 31 15.14 -30.77 -2.03
N CYS A 32 15.69 -31.58 -1.11
CA CYS A 32 16.09 -31.10 0.22
C CYS A 32 17.18 -30.03 0.13
N SER A 33 18.22 -30.25 -0.67
CA SER A 33 19.29 -29.27 -0.86
C SER A 33 18.80 -28.00 -1.53
N ALA A 34 17.92 -28.10 -2.53
CA ALA A 34 17.33 -26.94 -3.20
C ALA A 34 16.46 -26.12 -2.23
N SER A 35 15.52 -26.75 -1.52
CA SER A 35 14.64 -26.04 -0.58
C SER A 35 15.41 -25.41 0.59
N VAL A 36 16.38 -26.13 1.16
CA VAL A 36 17.25 -25.56 2.22
C VAL A 36 18.09 -24.40 1.69
N TYR A 37 18.63 -24.53 0.47
CA TYR A 37 19.40 -23.45 -0.14
C TYR A 37 18.54 -22.19 -0.33
N ILE A 38 17.32 -22.33 -0.86
CA ILE A 38 16.41 -21.20 -1.11
C ILE A 38 16.09 -20.48 0.20
N GLU A 39 15.72 -21.20 1.26
CA GLU A 39 15.42 -20.63 2.59
C GLU A 39 16.62 -19.88 3.18
N LEU A 40 17.79 -20.51 3.23
CA LEU A 40 18.99 -19.88 3.80
C LEU A 40 19.50 -18.72 2.94
N CYS A 41 19.43 -18.85 1.62
CA CYS A 41 19.86 -17.82 0.69
C CYS A 41 18.98 -16.58 0.85
N LEU A 42 17.65 -16.73 0.77
CA LEU A 42 16.72 -15.61 0.96
C LEU A 42 16.94 -14.94 2.32
N HIS A 43 17.05 -15.73 3.39
CA HIS A 43 17.27 -15.20 4.74
C HIS A 43 18.59 -14.42 4.86
N LEU A 44 19.69 -14.94 4.32
CA LEU A 44 20.99 -14.26 4.33
C LEU A 44 21.01 -13.01 3.45
N CYS A 45 20.28 -13.02 2.33
CA CYS A 45 20.18 -11.87 1.44
C CYS A 45 19.48 -10.69 2.12
N VAL A 46 18.46 -10.97 2.94
CA VAL A 46 17.67 -9.96 3.65
C VAL A 46 18.31 -9.57 4.99
N TYR A 47 18.54 -10.53 5.89
CA TYR A 47 18.95 -10.24 7.28
C TYR A 47 20.47 -10.19 7.50
N ARG A 48 21.28 -10.55 6.48
CA ARG A 48 22.76 -10.55 6.51
C ARG A 48 23.40 -11.35 7.65
N SER A 49 22.64 -12.15 8.37
CA SER A 49 23.07 -12.91 9.54
C SER A 49 22.26 -14.20 9.68
N LEU A 50 22.75 -15.13 10.50
CA LEU A 50 22.02 -16.32 10.93
C LEU A 50 21.99 -16.31 12.45
N ASP A 51 20.79 -16.26 13.00
CA ASP A 51 20.56 -16.33 14.44
C ASP A 51 20.19 -17.75 14.88
N ARG A 52 19.72 -17.87 16.12
CA ARG A 52 19.28 -19.14 16.71
C ARG A 52 18.12 -19.81 15.95
N TYR A 53 17.39 -19.08 15.11
CA TYR A 53 16.25 -19.62 14.36
C TYR A 53 16.67 -20.33 13.06
N ALA A 54 17.94 -20.25 12.65
CA ALA A 54 18.47 -20.95 11.47
C ALA A 54 18.18 -22.47 11.47
N VAL A 55 18.06 -23.08 12.67
CA VAL A 55 17.67 -24.49 12.80
C VAL A 55 16.27 -24.77 12.24
N TYR A 56 15.32 -23.84 12.40
CA TYR A 56 13.96 -23.99 11.90
C TYR A 56 13.90 -23.80 10.39
N LEU A 57 14.69 -22.85 9.83
CA LEU A 57 14.85 -22.69 8.38
C LEU A 57 15.34 -23.99 7.73
N LEU A 58 16.34 -24.64 8.34
CA LEU A 58 16.82 -25.95 7.90
C LEU A 58 15.73 -27.02 7.96
N LEU A 59 15.01 -27.11 9.08
CA LEU A 59 13.97 -28.13 9.28
C LEU A 59 12.79 -27.97 8.31
N PHE A 60 12.29 -26.74 8.14
CA PHE A 60 11.21 -26.45 7.21
C PHE A 60 11.65 -26.57 5.74
N GLY A 61 12.87 -26.16 5.41
CA GLY A 61 13.47 -26.43 4.10
C GLY A 61 13.57 -27.92 3.78
N LEU A 62 14.01 -28.74 4.76
CA LEU A 62 14.01 -30.20 4.62
C LEU A 62 12.59 -30.75 4.45
N LEU A 63 11.61 -30.30 5.23
CA LEU A 63 10.21 -30.70 5.09
C LEU A 63 9.66 -30.39 3.69
N GLY A 64 9.91 -29.19 3.17
CA GLY A 64 9.52 -28.77 1.82
C GLY A 64 10.17 -29.63 0.72
N GLY A 65 11.45 -29.94 0.88
CA GLY A 65 12.17 -30.83 -0.05
C GLY A 65 11.66 -32.27 -0.03
N VAL A 66 11.36 -32.80 1.15
CA VAL A 66 10.77 -34.15 1.29
C VAL A 66 9.35 -34.20 0.72
N LEU A 67 8.54 -33.16 0.95
CA LEU A 67 7.20 -33.02 0.37
C LEU A 67 7.26 -32.97 -1.16
N SER A 68 8.18 -32.19 -1.73
CA SER A 68 8.42 -32.14 -3.18
C SER A 68 8.82 -33.52 -3.71
N SER A 69 9.71 -34.24 -3.01
CA SER A 69 10.08 -35.61 -3.36
C SER A 69 8.89 -36.57 -3.28
N LEU A 70 7.97 -36.40 -2.32
CA LEU A 70 6.78 -37.22 -2.16
C LEU A 70 5.79 -37.00 -3.32
N LEU A 71 5.46 -35.75 -3.64
CA LEU A 71 4.57 -35.37 -4.75
C LEU A 71 5.07 -35.93 -6.09
N VAL A 72 6.37 -35.77 -6.33
CA VAL A 72 7.05 -36.25 -7.54
C VAL A 72 7.11 -37.78 -7.58
N SER A 73 7.19 -38.46 -6.43
CA SER A 73 7.20 -39.93 -6.36
C SER A 73 5.90 -40.59 -6.83
N CYS A 74 4.78 -39.85 -6.83
CA CYS A 74 3.48 -40.32 -7.31
C CYS A 74 3.37 -40.30 -8.84
N LEU A 75 4.27 -39.59 -9.55
CA LEU A 75 4.18 -39.35 -10.99
C LEU A 75 5.05 -40.32 -11.82
N PRO A 76 4.58 -40.76 -13.00
CA PRO A 76 5.35 -41.62 -13.89
C PRO A 76 6.32 -40.85 -14.79
N GLY A 77 7.48 -41.46 -15.04
CA GLY A 77 8.37 -41.15 -16.15
C GLY A 77 8.84 -39.69 -16.31
N VAL A 78 8.51 -39.08 -17.45
CA VAL A 78 8.90 -37.70 -17.82
C VAL A 78 8.09 -36.67 -17.01
N ALA A 79 6.81 -36.93 -16.75
CA ALA A 79 5.96 -36.04 -15.95
C ALA A 79 6.55 -35.80 -14.56
N ARG A 80 7.21 -36.80 -13.98
CA ARG A 80 7.97 -36.68 -12.74
C ARG A 80 9.08 -35.62 -12.82
N GLN A 81 9.82 -35.58 -13.92
CA GLN A 81 10.93 -34.64 -14.08
C GLN A 81 10.41 -33.22 -14.31
N ILE A 82 9.38 -33.09 -15.15
CA ILE A 82 8.70 -31.82 -15.41
C ILE A 82 8.14 -31.26 -14.10
N ALA A 83 7.38 -32.05 -13.34
CA ALA A 83 6.84 -31.64 -12.05
C ALA A 83 7.95 -31.29 -11.05
N GLY A 84 9.05 -32.02 -11.04
CA GLY A 84 10.22 -31.70 -10.22
C GLY A 84 10.85 -30.35 -10.57
N CYS A 85 11.04 -30.05 -11.86
CA CYS A 85 11.48 -28.73 -12.33
C CYS A 85 10.50 -27.64 -11.89
N ILE A 86 9.21 -27.86 -12.12
CA ILE A 86 8.17 -26.87 -11.81
C ILE A 86 8.15 -26.56 -10.31
N LEU A 87 8.28 -27.55 -9.43
CA LEU A 87 8.30 -27.33 -7.99
C LEU A 87 9.51 -26.53 -7.52
N VAL A 88 10.70 -26.78 -8.09
CA VAL A 88 11.90 -25.98 -7.78
C VAL A 88 11.76 -24.57 -8.36
N ALA A 89 11.31 -24.46 -9.61
CA ALA A 89 11.07 -23.17 -10.26
C ALA A 89 10.05 -22.33 -9.48
N ALA A 90 8.96 -22.92 -9.00
CA ALA A 90 7.96 -22.22 -8.20
C ALA A 90 8.55 -21.70 -6.88
N GLN A 91 9.36 -22.50 -6.17
CA GLN A 91 10.02 -22.04 -4.94
C GLN A 91 11.02 -20.92 -5.21
N VAL A 92 11.83 -21.05 -6.27
CA VAL A 92 12.80 -20.02 -6.66
C VAL A 92 12.08 -18.73 -7.05
N LEU A 93 11.13 -18.78 -7.99
CA LEU A 93 10.38 -17.61 -8.44
C LEU A 93 9.63 -16.93 -7.29
N PHE A 94 9.03 -17.70 -6.38
CA PHE A 94 8.37 -17.12 -5.22
C PHE A 94 9.37 -16.43 -4.27
N ALA A 95 10.54 -17.03 -4.04
CA ALA A 95 11.60 -16.41 -3.24
C ALA A 95 12.16 -15.13 -3.92
N GLU A 96 12.29 -15.11 -5.25
CA GLU A 96 12.69 -13.90 -6.01
C GLU A 96 11.66 -12.78 -5.86
N VAL A 97 10.37 -13.10 -6.00
CA VAL A 97 9.30 -12.11 -5.80
C VAL A 97 9.36 -11.54 -4.39
N GLN A 98 9.53 -12.38 -3.38
CA GLN A 98 9.66 -11.95 -1.99
C GLN A 98 10.92 -11.11 -1.75
N LEU A 99 12.06 -11.47 -2.36
CA LEU A 99 13.30 -10.70 -2.29
C LEU A 99 13.14 -9.31 -2.91
N VAL A 100 12.60 -9.24 -4.14
CA VAL A 100 12.40 -7.95 -4.84
C VAL A 100 11.42 -7.08 -4.07
N TYR A 101 10.33 -7.66 -3.57
CA TYR A 101 9.35 -6.95 -2.75
C TYR A 101 9.98 -6.42 -1.45
N GLN A 102 10.78 -7.23 -0.75
CA GLN A 102 11.50 -6.81 0.46
C GLN A 102 12.51 -5.71 0.18
N VAL A 103 13.24 -5.77 -0.93
CA VAL A 103 14.22 -4.74 -1.29
C VAL A 103 13.55 -3.40 -1.56
N ILE A 104 12.36 -3.40 -2.16
CA ILE A 104 11.61 -2.18 -2.49
C ILE A 104 10.90 -1.64 -1.27
N PHE A 105 10.11 -2.47 -0.58
CA PHE A 105 9.18 -2.02 0.46
C PHE A 105 9.68 -2.33 1.87
N GLY A 106 10.86 -2.91 2.04
CA GLY A 106 11.38 -3.40 3.32
C GLY A 106 10.69 -4.66 3.87
N ASN A 107 9.41 -4.90 3.58
CA ASN A 107 8.59 -5.97 4.16
C ASN A 107 8.47 -7.19 3.23
N PHE A 108 8.04 -8.34 3.77
CA PHE A 108 7.61 -9.48 2.96
C PHE A 108 6.12 -9.40 2.63
N MET A 109 5.74 -9.85 1.44
CA MET A 109 4.36 -9.82 0.95
C MET A 109 3.56 -11.02 1.48
N PRO A 110 2.47 -10.80 2.24
CA PRO A 110 1.51 -11.83 2.60
C PRO A 110 0.82 -12.44 1.36
N ILE A 111 0.54 -13.75 1.34
CA ILE A 111 -0.04 -14.41 0.14
C ILE A 111 -1.47 -13.94 -0.18
N ASN A 112 -2.25 -13.62 0.84
CA ASN A 112 -3.59 -13.02 0.71
C ASN A 112 -3.57 -11.64 0.03
N GLU A 113 -2.44 -10.94 0.03
CA GLU A 113 -2.27 -9.63 -0.62
C GLU A 113 -1.79 -9.72 -2.07
N ILE A 114 -1.50 -10.91 -2.60
CA ILE A 114 -1.04 -11.11 -4.00
C ILE A 114 -2.04 -10.55 -5.02
N SER A 115 -3.34 -10.56 -4.73
CA SER A 115 -4.36 -9.97 -5.60
C SER A 115 -4.22 -8.44 -5.75
N MET A 116 -3.65 -7.75 -4.75
CA MET A 116 -3.33 -6.31 -4.81
C MET A 116 -2.06 -6.01 -5.60
N GLY A 117 -1.28 -7.04 -5.98
CA GLY A 117 -0.02 -6.92 -6.70
C GLY A 117 -0.13 -6.26 -8.09
N GLY A 118 -1.32 -6.24 -8.70
CA GLY A 118 -1.55 -5.55 -9.97
C GLY A 118 -1.25 -4.05 -9.91
N ASN A 119 -1.79 -3.37 -8.90
CA ASN A 119 -1.57 -1.93 -8.69
C ASN A 119 -0.13 -1.62 -8.26
N VAL A 120 0.50 -2.53 -7.52
CA VAL A 120 1.91 -2.39 -7.13
C VAL A 120 2.83 -2.49 -8.34
N VAL A 121 2.57 -3.43 -9.26
CA VAL A 121 3.39 -3.57 -10.46
C VAL A 121 3.23 -2.38 -11.40
N THR A 122 2.02 -1.83 -11.55
CA THR A 122 1.80 -0.66 -12.43
C THR A 122 2.40 0.62 -11.87
N ASN A 123 2.20 0.87 -10.58
CA ASN A 123 2.58 2.15 -9.95
C ASN A 123 4.04 2.16 -9.50
N PHE A 124 4.68 0.99 -9.38
CA PHE A 124 6.10 0.86 -8.99
C PHE A 124 6.97 0.20 -10.07
N ALA A 125 6.53 0.22 -11.34
CA ALA A 125 7.21 -0.50 -12.43
C ALA A 125 8.68 -0.10 -12.60
N SER A 126 8.96 1.22 -12.60
CA SER A 126 10.32 1.74 -12.72
C SER A 126 11.17 1.38 -11.51
N GLN A 127 10.60 1.41 -10.30
CA GLN A 127 11.27 1.03 -9.06
C GLN A 127 11.59 -0.47 -9.03
N ILE A 128 10.69 -1.31 -9.55
CA ILE A 128 10.91 -2.76 -9.70
C ILE A 128 12.09 -3.01 -10.64
N LEU A 129 12.11 -2.41 -11.83
CA LEU A 129 13.20 -2.57 -12.80
C LEU A 129 14.54 -2.10 -12.24
N TYR A 130 14.56 -0.93 -11.61
CA TYR A 130 15.75 -0.40 -10.94
C TYR A 130 16.25 -1.35 -9.85
N SER A 131 15.36 -1.86 -9.01
CA SER A 131 15.70 -2.75 -7.89
C SER A 131 16.24 -4.10 -8.37
N ILE A 132 15.67 -4.64 -9.45
CA ILE A 132 16.19 -5.84 -10.13
C ILE A 132 17.61 -5.59 -10.65
N GLY A 133 17.85 -4.44 -11.29
CA GLY A 133 19.17 -4.05 -11.76
C GLY A 133 20.21 -3.94 -10.64
N ARG A 134 19.86 -3.25 -9.55
CA ARG A 134 20.75 -3.03 -8.38
C ARG A 134 21.05 -4.33 -7.62
N ASN A 135 20.13 -5.30 -7.63
CA ASN A 135 20.25 -6.55 -6.87
C ASN A 135 20.50 -7.78 -7.75
N LEU A 136 21.01 -7.58 -8.97
CA LEU A 136 21.22 -8.66 -9.93
C LEU A 136 22.10 -9.79 -9.38
N SER A 137 23.13 -9.48 -8.58
CA SER A 137 23.99 -10.49 -7.96
C SER A 137 23.23 -11.40 -6.97
N THR A 138 22.37 -10.80 -6.16
CA THR A 138 21.51 -11.49 -5.18
C THR A 138 20.46 -12.36 -5.88
N ILE A 139 19.83 -11.84 -6.93
CA ILE A 139 18.88 -12.57 -7.79
C ILE A 139 19.58 -13.75 -8.46
N LEU A 140 20.75 -13.54 -9.08
CA LEU A 140 21.52 -14.62 -9.70
C LEU A 140 21.93 -15.71 -8.70
N LEU A 141 22.21 -15.33 -7.45
CA LEU A 141 22.52 -16.27 -6.37
C LEU A 141 21.31 -17.14 -6.00
N LEU A 142 20.13 -16.52 -5.88
CA LEU A 142 18.89 -17.22 -5.52
C LEU A 142 18.35 -18.08 -6.68
N LEU A 143 18.69 -17.74 -7.93
CA LEU A 143 18.39 -18.54 -9.12
C LEU A 143 19.16 -19.87 -9.21
N ILE A 144 20.32 -20.04 -8.56
CA ILE A 144 21.23 -21.21 -8.72
C ILE A 144 20.55 -22.60 -8.64
N PRO A 145 19.59 -22.87 -7.74
CA PRO A 145 18.93 -24.18 -7.66
C PRO A 145 18.24 -24.60 -8.96
N LEU A 146 17.77 -23.65 -9.76
CA LEU A 146 17.06 -23.91 -11.01
C LEU A 146 17.97 -24.48 -12.12
N PRO A 147 19.06 -23.82 -12.57
CA PRO A 147 19.97 -24.40 -13.55
C PRO A 147 20.65 -25.68 -13.04
N VAL A 148 20.94 -25.78 -11.74
CA VAL A 148 21.47 -27.03 -11.14
C VAL A 148 20.46 -28.17 -11.28
N THR A 149 19.17 -27.90 -11.04
CA THR A 149 18.10 -28.88 -11.22
C THR A 149 17.94 -29.30 -12.68
N ILE A 150 17.95 -28.34 -13.60
CA ILE A 150 17.89 -28.59 -15.06
C ILE A 150 19.08 -29.45 -15.50
N LEU A 151 20.29 -29.11 -15.09
CA LEU A 151 21.51 -29.88 -15.39
C LEU A 151 21.43 -31.30 -14.81
N CYS A 152 21.02 -31.44 -13.55
CA CYS A 152 20.84 -32.73 -12.88
C CYS A 152 19.79 -33.62 -13.57
N LEU A 153 18.83 -33.03 -14.28
CA LEU A 153 17.81 -33.74 -15.04
C LEU A 153 18.28 -34.07 -16.47
N ALA A 154 18.96 -33.13 -17.14
CA ALA A 154 19.54 -33.33 -18.47
C ALA A 154 20.61 -34.44 -18.49
N LEU A 155 21.39 -34.57 -17.41
CA LEU A 155 22.41 -35.61 -17.26
C LEU A 155 21.82 -37.02 -16.97
N ARG A 156 20.49 -37.19 -16.91
CA ARG A 156 19.86 -38.49 -16.66
C ARG A 156 19.78 -39.33 -17.94
N LYS A 157 20.25 -40.58 -17.86
CA LYS A 157 20.14 -41.53 -18.98
C LYS A 157 18.67 -41.79 -19.39
N PRO A 158 18.34 -41.90 -20.70
CA PRO A 158 16.99 -42.16 -21.23
C PRO A 158 16.25 -43.34 -20.56
N GLY A 159 16.96 -44.42 -20.22
CA GLY A 159 16.39 -45.59 -19.55
C GLY A 159 15.88 -45.35 -18.12
N ALA A 160 16.33 -44.29 -17.44
CA ALA A 160 15.83 -43.90 -16.11
C ALA A 160 14.46 -43.19 -16.18
N LEU A 161 14.06 -42.69 -17.36
CA LEU A 161 12.81 -41.97 -17.61
C LEU A 161 11.59 -42.89 -17.78
N LYS A 162 11.76 -44.20 -17.97
CA LYS A 162 10.62 -45.14 -18.11
C LYS A 162 10.19 -45.80 -16.80
N ARG A 163 10.83 -45.45 -15.68
CA ARG A 163 10.68 -46.17 -14.40
C ARG A 163 9.76 -45.46 -13.42
N ARG A 164 8.64 -46.12 -13.08
CA ARG A 164 7.73 -45.70 -11.99
C ARG A 164 8.42 -45.93 -10.64
N LEU A 165 8.46 -44.91 -9.79
CA LEU A 165 8.74 -45.15 -8.36
C LEU A 165 7.56 -45.95 -7.80
N ARG A 166 7.84 -46.98 -6.99
CA ARG A 166 6.78 -47.82 -6.40
C ARG A 166 6.28 -47.17 -5.10
N TRP A 167 5.10 -47.57 -4.66
CA TRP A 167 4.49 -47.16 -3.39
C TRP A 167 5.45 -47.25 -2.19
N ARG A 168 6.41 -48.18 -2.21
CA ARG A 168 7.44 -48.34 -1.17
C ARG A 168 8.36 -47.12 -1.01
N GLN A 169 8.71 -46.42 -2.10
CA GLN A 169 9.51 -45.20 -2.01
C GLN A 169 8.67 -44.00 -1.56
N ALA A 170 7.41 -43.93 -1.97
CA ALA A 170 6.47 -42.93 -1.45
C ALA A 170 6.28 -43.10 0.06
N LEU A 171 6.12 -44.34 0.55
CA LEU A 171 6.09 -44.64 1.98
C LEU A 171 7.40 -44.28 2.69
N ALA A 172 8.55 -44.51 2.07
CA ALA A 172 9.83 -44.11 2.65
C ALA A 172 9.93 -42.58 2.78
N SER A 173 9.53 -41.83 1.74
CA SER A 173 9.43 -40.36 1.82
C SER A 173 8.43 -39.90 2.88
N ALA A 174 7.26 -40.55 2.98
CA ALA A 174 6.27 -40.25 4.01
C ALA A 174 6.80 -40.55 5.43
N GLY A 175 7.57 -41.63 5.61
CA GLY A 175 8.22 -41.95 6.88
C GLY A 175 9.28 -40.93 7.28
N VAL A 176 10.12 -40.49 6.34
CA VAL A 176 11.09 -39.40 6.56
C VAL A 176 10.37 -38.09 6.89
N PHE A 177 9.31 -37.78 6.16
CA PHE A 177 8.48 -36.58 6.40
C PHE A 177 7.88 -36.59 7.80
N LEU A 178 7.27 -37.70 8.22
CA LEU A 178 6.70 -37.85 9.55
C LEU A 178 7.76 -37.73 10.65
N GLY A 179 8.94 -38.32 10.45
CA GLY A 179 10.06 -38.19 11.37
C GLY A 179 10.52 -36.74 11.54
N LEU A 180 10.71 -36.02 10.43
CA LEU A 180 11.06 -34.59 10.46
C LEU A 180 9.97 -33.73 11.10
N LEU A 181 8.69 -34.03 10.83
CA LEU A 181 7.57 -33.33 11.45
C LEU A 181 7.58 -33.50 12.97
N VAL A 182 7.78 -34.73 13.46
CA VAL A 182 7.83 -35.00 14.91
C VAL A 182 9.01 -34.28 15.55
N ILE A 183 10.18 -34.28 14.92
CA ILE A 183 11.37 -33.56 15.42
C ILE A 183 11.09 -32.06 15.48
N THR A 184 10.57 -31.49 14.39
CA THR A 184 10.27 -30.05 14.28
C THR A 184 9.22 -29.64 15.32
N ALA A 185 8.11 -30.38 15.41
CA ALA A 185 7.06 -30.12 16.38
C ALA A 185 7.56 -30.24 17.84
N SER A 186 8.42 -31.23 18.13
CA SER A 186 8.98 -31.42 19.48
C SER A 186 9.92 -30.27 19.87
N LEU A 187 10.75 -29.79 18.95
CA LEU A 187 11.59 -28.61 19.14
C LEU A 187 10.75 -27.34 19.37
N MET A 188 9.68 -27.15 18.59
CA MET A 188 8.77 -26.02 18.78
C MET A 188 8.05 -26.09 20.12
N LEU A 189 7.49 -27.26 20.48
CA LEU A 189 6.79 -27.46 21.74
C LEU A 189 7.68 -27.28 22.97
N SER A 190 8.98 -27.56 22.86
CA SER A 190 9.95 -27.33 23.94
C SER A 190 10.11 -25.84 24.27
N GLY A 191 9.88 -24.96 23.30
CA GLY A 191 9.94 -23.51 23.47
C GLY A 191 8.60 -22.83 23.73
N ARG A 192 7.48 -23.58 23.77
CA ARG A 192 6.11 -23.03 23.73
C ARG A 192 5.76 -22.04 24.83
N ASN A 193 6.44 -22.10 25.97
CA ASN A 193 6.14 -21.23 27.11
C ASN A 193 6.68 -19.80 26.92
N LYS A 194 7.42 -19.53 25.83
CA LYS A 194 7.85 -18.17 25.48
C LYS A 194 6.84 -17.54 24.49
N PRO A 195 6.29 -16.35 24.78
CA PRO A 195 5.23 -15.71 23.98
C PRO A 195 5.59 -15.44 22.53
N LEU A 196 6.87 -15.22 22.23
CA LEU A 196 7.40 -14.97 20.88
C LEU A 196 8.21 -16.15 20.32
N SER A 197 8.03 -17.35 20.92
CA SER A 197 8.65 -18.58 20.42
C SER A 197 8.21 -18.91 19.00
N VAL A 198 9.04 -19.70 18.32
CA VAL A 198 8.75 -20.28 17.01
C VAL A 198 7.40 -21.04 17.01
N TYR A 199 7.02 -21.67 18.14
CA TYR A 199 5.70 -22.28 18.28
C TYR A 199 4.58 -21.24 18.16
N HIS A 200 4.65 -20.15 18.92
CA HIS A 200 3.66 -19.08 18.83
C HIS A 200 3.67 -18.40 17.46
N THR A 201 4.83 -18.12 16.88
CA THR A 201 4.92 -17.56 15.52
C THR A 201 4.29 -18.45 14.45
N PHE A 202 4.45 -19.77 14.56
CA PHE A 202 3.87 -20.72 13.60
C PHE A 202 2.38 -21.04 13.85
N CYS A 203 1.88 -20.86 15.07
CA CYS A 203 0.48 -21.18 15.41
C CYS A 203 -0.41 -19.93 15.49
N ASN A 204 0.17 -18.74 15.66
CA ASN A 204 -0.54 -17.47 15.73
C ASN A 204 -0.39 -16.73 14.39
N VAL A 205 -1.52 -16.34 13.81
CA VAL A 205 -1.56 -15.56 12.56
C VAL A 205 -1.52 -14.05 12.79
N ASN A 206 -1.74 -13.58 14.02
CA ASN A 206 -1.74 -12.16 14.41
C ASN A 206 -0.32 -11.59 14.56
N ILE A 207 0.62 -12.13 13.79
CA ILE A 207 2.03 -11.75 13.74
C ILE A 207 2.34 -11.45 12.28
N SER A 208 3.08 -10.36 12.05
CA SER A 208 3.44 -9.89 10.72
C SER A 208 4.20 -10.95 9.90
N THR A 209 4.07 -10.87 8.57
CA THR A 209 4.78 -11.75 7.63
C THR A 209 6.28 -11.67 7.81
N ASP A 210 6.83 -10.47 8.01
CA ASP A 210 8.27 -10.29 8.25
C ASP A 210 8.78 -11.05 9.47
N SER A 211 8.09 -10.87 10.62
CA SER A 211 8.40 -11.60 11.85
C SER A 211 8.29 -13.12 11.67
N SER A 212 7.35 -13.59 10.84
CA SER A 212 7.20 -15.01 10.51
C SER A 212 8.37 -15.52 9.64
N TYR A 213 8.72 -14.81 8.57
CA TYR A 213 9.83 -15.15 7.68
C TYR A 213 11.16 -15.20 8.44
N LYS A 214 11.41 -14.25 9.36
CA LYS A 214 12.60 -14.23 10.20
C LYS A 214 12.72 -15.48 11.08
N LYS A 215 11.62 -15.92 11.72
CA LYS A 215 11.65 -17.00 12.73
C LYS A 215 11.42 -18.40 12.19
N VAL A 216 10.59 -18.57 11.16
CA VAL A 216 10.18 -19.90 10.66
C VAL A 216 10.48 -20.12 9.18
N GLY A 217 10.82 -19.07 8.42
CA GLY A 217 11.16 -19.15 7.00
C GLY A 217 9.97 -19.03 6.06
N MET A 218 10.28 -18.93 4.78
CA MET A 218 9.32 -18.66 3.71
C MET A 218 8.30 -19.80 3.58
N LEU A 219 8.76 -21.05 3.47
CA LEU A 219 7.90 -22.21 3.22
C LEU A 219 6.93 -22.47 4.37
N ALA A 220 7.39 -22.31 5.61
CA ALA A 220 6.54 -22.47 6.78
C ALA A 220 5.46 -21.39 6.85
N THR A 221 5.86 -20.13 6.60
CA THR A 221 4.94 -18.99 6.56
C THR A 221 3.90 -19.18 5.46
N THR A 222 4.31 -19.52 4.25
CA THR A 222 3.43 -19.80 3.10
C THR A 222 2.48 -20.96 3.38
N ALA A 223 2.97 -22.08 3.94
CA ALA A 223 2.12 -23.22 4.27
C ALA A 223 1.06 -22.86 5.33
N GLN A 224 1.44 -22.01 6.28
CA GLN A 224 0.52 -21.48 7.28
C GLN A 224 -0.56 -20.63 6.59
N GLU A 225 -0.18 -19.58 5.86
CA GLU A 225 -1.11 -18.69 5.15
C GLU A 225 -2.09 -19.44 4.24
N LEU A 226 -1.60 -20.40 3.45
CA LEU A 226 -2.44 -21.26 2.60
C LEU A 226 -3.43 -22.10 3.41
N ARG A 227 -3.00 -22.64 4.56
CA ARG A 227 -3.91 -23.39 5.45
C ARG A 227 -5.05 -22.50 5.94
N TYR A 228 -4.74 -21.26 6.33
CA TYR A 228 -5.76 -20.33 6.81
C TYR A 228 -6.71 -19.89 5.69
N MET A 229 -6.21 -19.62 4.49
CA MET A 229 -7.05 -19.36 3.31
C MET A 229 -8.01 -20.51 2.99
N LEU A 230 -7.53 -21.77 3.08
CA LEU A 230 -8.31 -22.94 2.68
C LEU A 230 -9.30 -23.42 3.75
N PHE A 231 -8.97 -23.25 5.03
CA PHE A 231 -9.72 -23.85 6.14
C PHE A 231 -10.25 -22.84 7.16
N GLY A 232 -10.00 -21.54 6.95
CA GLY A 232 -10.27 -20.47 7.91
C GLY A 232 -9.33 -20.52 9.12
N SER A 233 -9.32 -19.44 9.90
CA SER A 233 -8.67 -19.46 11.22
C SER A 233 -9.49 -20.28 12.20
N ARG A 234 -8.88 -21.34 12.74
CA ARG A 234 -9.38 -22.06 13.93
C ARG A 234 -8.59 -21.72 15.20
N SER A 235 -7.73 -20.70 15.15
CA SER A 235 -6.89 -20.36 16.31
C SER A 235 -7.57 -19.31 17.17
N GLY A 236 -8.16 -19.80 18.26
CA GLY A 236 -8.37 -19.09 19.52
C GLY A 236 -9.41 -17.99 19.47
N THR A 237 -10.41 -18.09 20.34
CA THR A 237 -11.20 -16.96 20.83
C THR A 237 -10.39 -15.65 20.82
N SER A 238 -10.99 -14.55 20.35
CA SER A 238 -10.52 -13.15 20.39
C SER A 238 -10.29 -12.63 21.83
N SER A 239 -10.02 -13.53 22.78
CA SER A 239 -9.87 -13.30 24.20
C SER A 239 -8.53 -12.62 24.44
N ILE A 240 -8.59 -11.33 24.76
CA ILE A 240 -7.44 -10.55 25.21
C ILE A 240 -7.14 -10.99 26.64
N THR A 241 -5.92 -11.47 26.89
CA THR A 241 -5.48 -11.79 28.26
C THR A 241 -4.98 -10.49 28.89
N PRO A 242 -5.63 -9.95 29.94
CA PRO A 242 -5.24 -8.65 30.48
C PRO A 242 -3.83 -8.69 31.05
N SER A 243 -3.04 -7.67 30.75
CA SER A 243 -1.77 -7.43 31.44
C SER A 243 -2.02 -6.90 32.85
N SER A 244 -1.09 -7.16 33.77
CA SER A 244 -1.07 -6.47 35.08
C SER A 244 -0.74 -4.98 34.95
N LEU A 245 -0.28 -4.55 33.77
CA LEU A 245 -0.07 -3.16 33.38
C LEU A 245 -1.29 -2.60 32.65
N GLY A 246 -1.72 -1.40 33.03
CA GLY A 246 -2.79 -0.66 32.33
C GLY A 246 -4.20 -1.27 32.43
N ALA A 247 -4.37 -2.41 33.12
CA ALA A 247 -5.66 -3.00 33.41
C ALA A 247 -5.79 -3.33 34.91
N SER A 248 -7.03 -3.33 35.37
CA SER A 248 -7.41 -3.66 36.75
C SER A 248 -7.86 -5.12 36.86
N SER A 249 -7.72 -5.71 38.05
CA SER A 249 -8.11 -7.11 38.30
C SER A 249 -9.62 -7.38 38.17
N SER A 250 -10.44 -6.33 38.12
CA SER A 250 -11.90 -6.39 38.04
C SER A 250 -12.41 -5.08 37.44
N PRO A 251 -13.55 -5.09 36.71
CA PRO A 251 -14.12 -3.88 36.13
C PRO A 251 -14.29 -2.73 37.14
N ARG A 252 -14.04 -1.49 36.69
CA ARG A 252 -14.15 -0.27 37.50
C ARG A 252 -14.84 0.84 36.72
N THR A 253 -15.58 1.67 37.42
CA THR A 253 -16.14 2.92 36.88
C THR A 253 -15.17 4.08 37.14
N TYR A 254 -15.16 5.03 36.22
CA TYR A 254 -14.32 6.23 36.28
C TYR A 254 -15.19 7.44 36.01
N SER A 255 -14.84 8.59 36.60
CA SER A 255 -15.56 9.84 36.33
C SER A 255 -14.84 10.69 35.30
N SER A 256 -15.61 11.29 34.38
CA SER A 256 -15.13 12.21 33.35
C SER A 256 -14.54 13.51 33.91
N ASN A 257 -14.76 13.79 35.21
CA ASN A 257 -14.10 14.90 35.90
C ASN A 257 -12.59 14.70 36.09
N SER A 258 -12.11 13.46 36.09
CA SER A 258 -10.69 13.14 36.36
C SER A 258 -10.03 12.32 35.27
N TYR A 259 -10.81 11.65 34.44
CA TYR A 259 -10.33 10.76 33.38
C TYR A 259 -10.96 11.11 32.04
N ASN A 260 -10.27 10.77 30.96
CA ASN A 260 -10.81 10.82 29.60
C ASN A 260 -11.67 9.58 29.38
N VAL A 261 -12.94 9.68 29.81
CA VAL A 261 -13.98 8.64 29.72
C VAL A 261 -15.32 9.25 29.37
N ILE A 262 -16.12 8.51 28.63
CA ILE A 262 -17.53 8.82 28.36
C ILE A 262 -18.37 8.01 29.35
N GLU A 263 -18.95 8.69 30.35
CA GLU A 263 -19.65 8.02 31.47
C GLU A 263 -20.88 7.20 31.03
N SER A 264 -21.45 7.49 29.87
CA SER A 264 -22.59 6.73 29.33
C SER A 264 -22.22 5.36 28.75
N ILE A 265 -20.93 5.07 28.54
CA ILE A 265 -20.48 3.79 28.00
C ILE A 265 -20.42 2.74 29.12
N ASP A 266 -21.29 1.74 29.04
CA ASP A 266 -21.29 0.57 29.92
C ASP A 266 -20.85 -0.69 29.15
N PHE A 267 -19.56 -0.99 29.22
CA PHE A 267 -18.99 -2.19 28.60
C PHE A 267 -19.57 -3.50 29.14
N ALA A 268 -20.03 -3.55 30.40
CA ALA A 268 -20.63 -4.77 30.93
C ALA A 268 -22.02 -5.03 30.33
N ALA A 269 -22.78 -3.96 30.10
CA ALA A 269 -24.05 -4.02 29.38
C ALA A 269 -23.84 -4.40 27.91
N LEU A 270 -22.88 -3.78 27.22
CA LEU A 270 -22.52 -4.11 25.83
C LEU A 270 -22.13 -5.59 25.68
N ALA A 271 -21.27 -6.10 26.57
CA ALA A 271 -20.85 -7.51 26.58
C ALA A 271 -22.02 -8.49 26.79
N SER A 272 -23.06 -8.05 27.50
CA SER A 272 -24.26 -8.85 27.77
C SER A 272 -25.30 -8.76 26.64
N GLY A 273 -25.24 -7.70 25.83
CA GLY A 273 -26.17 -7.41 24.73
C GLY A 273 -25.80 -8.05 23.40
N THR A 274 -24.56 -8.51 23.22
CA THR A 274 -24.09 -9.11 21.96
C THR A 274 -23.84 -10.62 22.06
N ASN A 275 -24.12 -11.32 20.96
CA ASN A 275 -23.75 -12.74 20.77
C ASN A 275 -22.47 -12.90 19.96
N ASP A 276 -21.90 -11.82 19.42
CA ASP A 276 -20.62 -11.85 18.74
C ASP A 276 -19.49 -12.01 19.76
N GLU A 277 -18.69 -13.06 19.63
CA GLU A 277 -17.62 -13.38 20.58
C GLU A 277 -16.50 -12.32 20.57
N THR A 278 -16.21 -11.70 19.43
CA THR A 278 -15.16 -10.67 19.32
C THR A 278 -15.61 -9.40 20.02
N LEU A 279 -16.84 -8.92 19.75
CA LEU A 279 -17.40 -7.75 20.43
C LEU A 279 -17.45 -7.99 21.95
N LYS A 280 -17.98 -9.14 22.36
CA LYS A 280 -18.09 -9.51 23.77
C LYS A 280 -16.74 -9.56 24.50
N ASN A 281 -15.73 -10.20 23.90
CA ASN A 281 -14.39 -10.28 24.49
C ASN A 281 -13.73 -8.90 24.57
N THR A 282 -13.97 -8.04 23.59
CA THR A 282 -13.46 -6.67 23.55
C THR A 282 -14.11 -5.81 24.63
N ASP A 283 -15.44 -5.87 24.77
CA ASP A 283 -16.18 -5.21 25.84
C ASP A 283 -15.68 -5.64 27.23
N GLN A 284 -15.53 -6.94 27.45
CA GLN A 284 -15.02 -7.49 28.72
C GLN A 284 -13.60 -7.01 29.04
N TYR A 285 -12.73 -6.93 28.03
CA TYR A 285 -11.39 -6.40 28.20
C TYR A 285 -11.42 -4.90 28.54
N LEU A 286 -12.15 -4.08 27.77
CA LEU A 286 -12.26 -2.64 27.95
C LEU A 286 -12.87 -2.23 29.29
N ALA A 287 -13.77 -3.05 29.84
CA ALA A 287 -14.29 -2.89 31.19
C ALA A 287 -13.19 -2.91 32.28
N THR A 288 -12.05 -3.54 32.01
CA THR A 288 -10.91 -3.65 32.95
C THR A 288 -9.82 -2.60 32.72
N VAL A 289 -9.77 -1.97 31.54
CA VAL A 289 -8.73 -1.01 31.15
C VAL A 289 -8.80 0.24 32.03
N ILE A 290 -7.63 0.74 32.44
CA ILE A 290 -7.49 1.98 33.18
C ILE A 290 -7.40 3.13 32.16
N PRO A 291 -8.37 4.06 32.13
CA PRO A 291 -8.34 5.21 31.24
C PRO A 291 -7.21 6.18 31.60
N THR A 292 -6.78 6.98 30.64
CA THR A 292 -5.87 8.10 30.87
C THR A 292 -6.53 9.17 31.73
N ARG A 293 -5.73 9.83 32.57
CA ARG A 293 -6.20 10.95 33.40
C ARG A 293 -6.23 12.23 32.58
N LYS A 294 -7.22 13.08 32.85
CA LYS A 294 -7.13 14.50 32.50
C LYS A 294 -5.95 15.12 33.24
N ASN A 295 -5.27 16.06 32.59
CA ASN A 295 -4.06 16.69 33.08
C ASN A 295 -4.17 18.21 32.95
N ASN A 296 -3.14 18.94 33.38
CA ASN A 296 -3.13 20.40 33.36
C ASN A 296 -3.12 20.98 31.93
N TYR A 297 -2.92 20.14 30.91
CA TYR A 297 -2.92 20.52 29.49
C TYR A 297 -4.22 20.17 28.77
N THR A 298 -5.17 19.51 29.45
CA THR A 298 -6.48 19.18 28.87
C THR A 298 -7.19 20.47 28.43
N GLY A 299 -7.49 20.58 27.14
CA GLY A 299 -8.11 21.77 26.55
C GLY A 299 -7.19 22.99 26.39
N LEU A 300 -5.87 22.83 26.55
CA LEU A 300 -4.89 23.92 26.38
C LEU A 300 -5.00 24.60 25.00
N LEU A 301 -5.25 23.80 23.96
CA LEU A 301 -5.37 24.25 22.57
C LEU A 301 -6.83 24.29 22.10
N LYS A 302 -7.78 24.31 23.04
CA LYS A 302 -9.18 24.48 22.69
C LYS A 302 -9.38 25.79 21.92
N ASP A 303 -10.15 25.71 20.84
CA ASP A 303 -10.46 26.81 19.91
C ASP A 303 -9.25 27.32 19.09
N TYR A 304 -8.11 26.62 19.09
CA TYR A 304 -7.02 26.88 18.14
C TYR A 304 -7.32 26.23 16.79
N ASN A 305 -6.76 26.76 15.70
CA ASN A 305 -6.70 26.02 14.45
C ASN A 305 -5.71 24.85 14.56
N LEU A 306 -5.94 23.79 13.79
CA LEU A 306 -5.07 22.62 13.74
C LEU A 306 -4.65 22.30 12.31
N ILE A 307 -3.35 22.22 12.07
CA ILE A 307 -2.80 21.66 10.84
C ILE A 307 -2.05 20.40 11.21
N THR A 308 -2.41 19.25 10.64
CA THR A 308 -1.66 18.00 10.83
C THR A 308 -1.04 17.55 9.52
N ILE A 309 0.21 17.12 9.57
CA ILE A 309 0.99 16.72 8.40
C ILE A 309 1.56 15.33 8.65
N CYS A 310 1.16 14.38 7.81
CA CYS A 310 1.80 13.08 7.68
C CYS A 310 2.91 13.21 6.62
N ALA A 311 4.15 13.25 7.08
CA ALA A 311 5.34 13.54 6.30
C ALA A 311 5.94 12.24 5.71
N GLU A 312 5.83 12.04 4.41
CA GLU A 312 6.26 10.84 3.69
C GLU A 312 7.76 10.58 3.89
N SER A 313 8.10 9.41 4.44
CA SER A 313 9.49 8.98 4.63
C SER A 313 10.38 9.97 5.41
N PHE A 314 9.77 10.82 6.23
CA PHE A 314 10.48 11.87 6.97
C PHE A 314 11.38 11.28 8.06
N CYS A 315 12.53 11.88 8.31
CA CYS A 315 13.35 11.64 9.50
C CYS A 315 14.07 12.93 9.93
N PRO A 316 14.40 13.11 11.22
CA PRO A 316 14.84 14.40 11.73
C PRO A 316 16.32 14.70 11.46
N TRP A 317 17.06 13.73 10.92
CA TRP A 317 18.52 13.77 10.85
C TRP A 317 19.08 14.85 9.91
N PHE A 318 18.30 15.32 8.94
CA PHE A 318 18.70 16.41 8.03
C PHE A 318 18.38 17.82 8.58
N ILE A 319 17.64 17.91 9.69
CA ILE A 319 17.19 19.20 10.21
C ILE A 319 18.39 19.99 10.74
N SER A 320 18.57 21.20 10.22
CA SER A 320 19.60 22.13 10.70
C SER A 320 19.16 23.58 10.61
N GLU A 321 19.79 24.43 11.43
CA GLU A 321 19.51 25.87 11.48
C GLU A 321 19.79 26.59 10.16
N GLU A 322 20.77 26.13 9.37
CA GLU A 322 21.16 26.75 8.10
C GLU A 322 20.38 26.19 6.90
N LEU A 323 20.22 24.86 6.81
CA LEU A 323 19.62 24.22 5.64
C LEU A 323 18.09 24.20 5.68
N THR A 324 17.51 24.01 6.87
CA THR A 324 16.07 23.84 7.07
C THR A 324 15.59 24.67 8.27
N PRO A 325 15.73 26.01 8.19
CA PRO A 325 15.48 26.89 9.34
C PRO A 325 14.05 26.79 9.87
N THR A 326 13.05 26.52 9.03
CA THR A 326 11.65 26.39 9.44
C THR A 326 11.43 25.12 10.25
N LEU A 327 11.86 23.96 9.74
CA LEU A 327 11.84 22.70 10.48
C LEU A 327 12.66 22.80 11.78
N TYR A 328 13.80 23.47 11.75
CA TYR A 328 14.60 23.70 12.96
C TYR A 328 13.83 24.52 13.99
N LYS A 329 13.20 25.64 13.59
CA LYS A 329 12.35 26.44 14.49
C LYS A 329 11.18 25.61 15.05
N MET A 330 10.50 24.83 14.20
CA MET A 330 9.34 24.04 14.59
C MET A 330 9.69 22.91 15.58
N THR A 331 10.84 22.27 15.42
CA THR A 331 11.30 21.22 16.35
C THR A 331 11.71 21.76 17.74
N HIS A 332 11.98 23.06 17.85
CA HIS A 332 12.45 23.71 19.08
C HIS A 332 11.43 24.66 19.74
N THR A 333 10.19 24.70 19.25
CA THR A 333 9.15 25.63 19.73
C THR A 333 7.80 24.94 19.90
N GLY A 334 7.10 25.19 21.01
CA GLY A 334 5.79 24.63 21.30
C GLY A 334 5.85 23.48 22.30
N ILE A 335 5.31 22.31 21.93
CA ILE A 335 5.39 21.09 22.74
C ILE A 335 6.43 20.16 22.12
N ILE A 336 7.51 19.91 22.86
CA ILE A 336 8.72 19.23 22.37
C ILE A 336 8.74 17.81 22.94
N PHE A 337 8.63 16.81 22.06
CA PHE A 337 8.68 15.39 22.43
C PHE A 337 10.08 14.84 22.21
N GLU A 338 10.83 14.64 23.30
CA GLU A 338 12.22 14.23 23.22
C GLU A 338 12.38 12.76 22.87
N ASN A 339 11.39 11.87 23.07
CA ASN A 339 11.57 10.42 22.91
C ASN A 339 10.52 9.78 21.97
N TYR A 340 10.18 10.47 20.89
CA TYR A 340 9.31 9.93 19.83
C TYR A 340 10.04 8.95 18.89
N TYR A 341 9.34 7.87 18.54
CA TYR A 341 9.72 6.91 17.51
C TYR A 341 8.50 6.57 16.64
N GLY A 342 8.65 6.64 15.31
CA GLY A 342 7.66 6.11 14.38
C GLY A 342 7.48 4.60 14.57
N THR A 343 6.29 4.07 14.31
CA THR A 343 6.01 2.64 14.54
C THR A 343 6.43 1.75 13.38
N PHE A 344 6.34 2.24 12.14
CA PHE A 344 6.44 1.40 10.95
C PHE A 344 7.74 1.60 10.21
N GLN A 345 8.17 0.50 9.59
CA GLN A 345 9.38 0.45 8.81
C GLN A 345 9.18 0.98 7.39
N SER A 346 7.96 0.87 6.88
CA SER A 346 7.52 1.25 5.54
C SER A 346 5.99 1.15 5.45
N VAL A 347 5.44 1.40 4.26
CA VAL A 347 4.02 1.35 3.94
C VAL A 347 3.26 2.51 4.57
N THR A 348 3.12 3.59 3.79
CA THR A 348 2.48 4.86 4.17
C THR A 348 1.14 4.66 4.87
N THR A 349 0.28 3.78 4.35
CA THR A 349 -1.07 3.55 4.90
C THR A 349 -1.07 3.01 6.32
N ASN A 350 -0.03 2.29 6.76
CA ASN A 350 0.05 1.82 8.15
C ASN A 350 0.36 2.98 9.11
N GLY A 351 1.30 3.85 8.72
CA GLY A 351 1.67 5.04 9.48
C GLY A 351 0.54 6.04 9.57
N GLU A 352 -0.03 6.37 8.42
CA GLU A 352 -1.18 7.27 8.28
C GLU A 352 -2.40 6.75 9.06
N TYR A 353 -2.74 5.46 8.92
CA TYR A 353 -3.80 4.82 9.71
C TYR A 353 -3.55 5.02 11.22
N THR A 354 -2.34 4.77 11.68
CA THR A 354 -2.03 4.81 13.12
C THR A 354 -2.07 6.23 13.67
N MET A 355 -1.59 7.20 12.89
CA MET A 355 -1.66 8.62 13.23
C MET A 355 -3.12 9.10 13.33
N CYS A 356 -3.95 8.75 12.34
CA CYS A 356 -5.33 9.24 12.24
C CYS A 356 -6.31 8.51 13.16
N MET A 357 -6.04 7.24 13.51
CA MET A 357 -6.95 6.39 14.27
C MET A 357 -6.53 6.18 15.73
N GLY A 358 -5.26 6.43 16.08
CA GLY A 358 -4.72 6.07 17.39
C GLY A 358 -4.72 4.55 17.67
N LEU A 359 -4.72 3.76 16.60
CA LEU A 359 -4.82 2.29 16.58
C LEU A 359 -3.71 1.69 15.72
N TYR A 360 -3.24 0.50 16.08
CA TYR A 360 -2.33 -0.25 15.20
C TYR A 360 -3.11 -0.97 14.09
N PRO A 361 -2.63 -1.01 12.85
CA PRO A 361 -3.29 -1.77 11.79
C PRO A 361 -3.29 -3.27 12.13
N ASP A 362 -4.21 -4.00 11.53
CA ASP A 362 -4.22 -5.46 11.57
C ASP A 362 -2.95 -5.97 10.86
N MET A 363 -2.02 -6.47 11.67
CA MET A 363 -0.78 -7.07 11.22
C MET A 363 -0.92 -8.58 11.00
N SER A 364 -2.15 -9.12 11.07
CA SER A 364 -2.40 -10.54 10.87
C SER A 364 -2.19 -10.95 9.42
N ARG A 365 -1.63 -12.15 9.26
CA ARG A 365 -1.46 -12.82 7.96
C ARG A 365 -2.77 -13.38 7.40
N THR A 366 -3.89 -13.08 8.04
CA THR A 366 -5.24 -13.48 7.61
C THR A 366 -6.08 -12.33 7.11
N LYS A 367 -5.63 -11.08 7.26
CA LYS A 367 -6.36 -9.90 6.79
C LYS A 367 -6.60 -9.98 5.27
N THR A 368 -7.77 -9.63 4.80
CA THR A 368 -8.06 -9.66 3.35
C THR A 368 -7.85 -8.31 2.69
N ASP A 369 -7.62 -7.26 3.49
CA ASP A 369 -7.48 -5.89 3.07
C ASP A 369 -6.60 -5.10 4.06
N SER A 370 -6.15 -3.92 3.65
CA SER A 370 -5.46 -2.97 4.54
C SER A 370 -6.45 -2.39 5.55
N SER A 371 -6.00 -2.17 6.80
CA SER A 371 -6.85 -1.55 7.83
C SER A 371 -7.30 -0.14 7.45
N PHE A 372 -6.50 0.57 6.65
CA PHE A 372 -6.86 1.88 6.12
C PHE A 372 -8.07 1.84 5.19
N ASN A 373 -8.16 0.81 4.34
CA ASN A 373 -9.31 0.61 3.48
C ASN A 373 -10.55 0.13 4.26
N VAL A 374 -10.38 -0.81 5.19
CA VAL A 374 -11.48 -1.28 6.08
C VAL A 374 -12.06 -0.10 6.88
N ALA A 375 -11.21 0.80 7.37
CA ALA A 375 -11.66 2.00 8.07
C ALA A 375 -12.50 2.95 7.20
N GLY A 376 -12.39 2.89 5.88
CA GLY A 376 -13.23 3.67 4.96
C GLY A 376 -14.73 3.36 5.08
N THR A 377 -15.11 2.24 5.69
CA THR A 377 -16.50 1.81 5.89
C THR A 377 -16.94 1.68 7.35
N ASN A 378 -16.07 2.06 8.30
CA ASN A 378 -16.35 1.98 9.73
C ASN A 378 -16.93 3.30 10.27
N TYR A 379 -17.60 3.26 11.41
CA TYR A 379 -17.92 4.46 12.17
C TYR A 379 -16.66 4.98 12.90
N LEU A 380 -16.21 6.20 12.60
CA LEU A 380 -14.93 6.75 13.07
C LEU A 380 -15.08 8.06 13.89
N PRO A 381 -15.64 8.02 15.11
CA PRO A 381 -15.95 9.24 15.87
C PRO A 381 -14.70 10.00 16.37
N PHE A 382 -13.57 9.31 16.55
CA PHE A 382 -12.40 9.87 17.22
C PHE A 382 -11.32 10.40 16.29
N CYS A 383 -11.39 10.15 14.97
CA CYS A 383 -10.49 10.80 14.03
C CYS A 383 -10.66 12.32 14.14
N LEU A 384 -9.56 13.08 14.05
CA LEU A 384 -9.57 14.52 14.31
C LEU A 384 -10.56 15.28 13.43
N GLY A 385 -10.75 14.86 12.16
CA GLY A 385 -11.78 15.43 11.29
C GLY A 385 -13.18 15.35 11.92
N ASN A 386 -13.71 14.16 12.16
CA ASN A 386 -15.03 13.96 12.77
C ASN A 386 -15.12 14.62 14.16
N ALA A 387 -14.12 14.40 15.01
CA ALA A 387 -14.11 14.93 16.38
C ALA A 387 -14.17 16.47 16.42
N LEU A 388 -13.37 17.17 15.61
CA LEU A 388 -13.35 18.63 15.58
C LEU A 388 -14.53 19.20 14.79
N LYS A 389 -15.02 18.50 13.76
CA LYS A 389 -16.25 18.87 13.05
C LYS A 389 -17.46 18.90 13.98
N GLU A 390 -17.57 17.93 14.90
CA GLU A 390 -18.61 17.94 15.94
C GLU A 390 -18.48 19.14 16.90
N MET A 391 -17.26 19.67 17.08
CA MET A 391 -16.99 20.90 17.82
C MET A 391 -17.19 22.18 17.00
N GLY A 392 -17.61 22.07 15.74
CA GLY A 392 -17.91 23.20 14.85
C GLY A 392 -16.74 23.68 13.99
N TYR A 393 -15.69 22.88 13.84
CA TYR A 393 -14.54 23.23 13.00
C TYR A 393 -14.86 22.97 11.53
N GLN A 394 -14.26 23.75 10.63
CA GLN A 394 -14.13 23.34 9.23
C GLN A 394 -13.01 22.31 9.10
N THR A 395 -13.21 21.28 8.27
CA THR A 395 -12.28 20.16 8.16
C THR A 395 -11.90 19.88 6.71
N TRP A 396 -10.61 19.98 6.42
CA TRP A 396 -10.04 19.79 5.08
C TRP A 396 -8.95 18.72 5.09
N ALA A 397 -8.81 17.99 3.99
CA ALA A 397 -7.72 17.03 3.81
C ALA A 397 -7.18 17.09 2.38
N TYR A 398 -5.86 17.08 2.24
CA TYR A 398 -5.17 17.28 0.98
C TYR A 398 -4.14 16.19 0.73
N HIS A 399 -4.01 15.79 -0.53
CA HIS A 399 -2.95 14.92 -1.01
C HIS A 399 -2.45 15.36 -2.39
N ASP A 400 -1.15 15.48 -2.56
CA ASP A 400 -0.49 15.94 -3.78
C ASP A 400 -0.33 14.85 -4.86
N TYR A 401 -1.06 13.74 -4.73
CA TYR A 401 -1.11 12.68 -5.71
C TYR A 401 -2.57 12.26 -6.01
N ILE A 402 -2.75 11.15 -6.71
CA ILE A 402 -4.06 10.62 -7.12
C ILE A 402 -4.90 10.24 -5.88
N GLY A 403 -6.11 10.78 -5.78
CA GLY A 403 -6.97 10.67 -4.59
C GLY A 403 -7.52 9.27 -4.33
N ASP A 404 -7.70 8.43 -5.35
CA ASP A 404 -8.14 7.04 -5.19
C ASP A 404 -6.98 6.06 -4.94
N PHE A 405 -5.73 6.53 -4.99
CA PHE A 405 -4.58 5.74 -4.57
C PHE A 405 -4.68 5.46 -3.07
N TYR A 406 -4.71 4.17 -2.71
CA TYR A 406 -5.06 3.67 -1.37
C TYR A 406 -6.46 4.07 -0.86
N ASN A 407 -7.39 4.41 -1.76
CA ASN A 407 -8.76 4.80 -1.44
C ASN A 407 -8.85 5.99 -0.47
N ARG A 408 -7.90 6.93 -0.51
CA ARG A 408 -7.91 8.11 0.37
C ARG A 408 -9.16 8.95 0.20
N ASN A 409 -9.70 9.04 -1.02
CA ASN A 409 -10.97 9.68 -1.32
C ASN A 409 -12.15 9.11 -0.50
N ILE A 410 -12.10 7.83 -0.12
CA ILE A 410 -13.11 7.18 0.74
C ILE A 410 -12.74 7.41 2.21
N THR A 411 -11.52 7.05 2.61
CA THR A 411 -11.13 7.06 4.03
C THR A 411 -11.13 8.48 4.62
N HIS A 412 -10.61 9.49 3.91
CA HIS A 412 -10.57 10.86 4.43
C HIS A 412 -11.95 11.50 4.49
N ALA A 413 -12.81 11.23 3.50
CA ALA A 413 -14.20 11.64 3.57
C ALA A 413 -14.90 11.01 4.80
N ASN A 414 -14.70 9.71 5.04
CA ASN A 414 -15.25 9.01 6.21
C ASN A 414 -14.68 9.52 7.55
N MET A 415 -13.43 10.01 7.56
CA MET A 415 -12.83 10.68 8.71
C MET A 415 -13.36 12.11 8.94
N GLY A 416 -14.29 12.59 8.11
CA GLY A 416 -14.99 13.86 8.30
C GLY A 416 -14.46 15.04 7.51
N TYR A 417 -13.50 14.82 6.60
CA TYR A 417 -12.87 15.88 5.83
C TYR A 417 -13.56 16.16 4.50
N THR A 418 -13.53 17.43 4.07
CA THR A 418 -13.60 17.76 2.64
C THR A 418 -12.25 17.42 2.02
N PHE A 419 -12.20 16.34 1.23
CA PHE A 419 -10.96 15.82 0.66
C PHE A 419 -10.72 16.37 -0.74
N GLN A 420 -9.51 16.83 -1.00
CA GLN A 420 -9.02 17.19 -2.33
C GLN A 420 -7.68 16.51 -2.61
N ALA A 421 -7.45 16.18 -3.87
CA ALA A 421 -6.20 15.61 -4.33
C ALA A 421 -5.76 16.20 -5.67
N ALA A 422 -4.57 15.88 -6.14
CA ALA A 422 -4.00 16.44 -7.37
C ALA A 422 -4.80 16.11 -8.64
N ASP A 423 -5.54 15.00 -8.64
CA ASP A 423 -6.47 14.62 -9.72
C ASP A 423 -7.92 15.06 -9.46
N SER A 424 -8.18 15.62 -8.28
CA SER A 424 -9.52 15.84 -7.75
C SER A 424 -9.56 16.99 -6.73
N GLY A 425 -9.37 18.21 -7.20
CA GLY A 425 -9.62 19.43 -6.43
C GLY A 425 -8.41 20.35 -6.25
N LEU A 426 -7.19 19.81 -6.32
CA LEU A 426 -5.96 20.61 -6.31
C LEU A 426 -5.49 20.86 -7.74
N ASP A 427 -5.31 22.13 -8.10
CA ASP A 427 -4.72 22.54 -9.38
C ASP A 427 -3.19 22.54 -9.27
N ILE A 428 -2.60 21.34 -9.32
CA ILE A 428 -1.15 21.14 -9.27
C ILE A 428 -0.70 20.11 -10.31
N LYS A 429 0.57 20.18 -10.70
CA LYS A 429 1.15 19.18 -11.58
C LYS A 429 1.36 17.87 -10.82
N ILE A 430 0.89 16.76 -11.41
CA ILE A 430 1.17 15.41 -10.88
C ILE A 430 2.55 14.97 -11.36
N ASP A 431 3.48 14.81 -10.43
CA ASP A 431 4.80 14.20 -10.62
C ASP A 431 4.94 12.93 -9.77
N TRP A 432 6.05 12.21 -9.94
CA TRP A 432 6.39 11.06 -9.09
C TRP A 432 7.78 11.23 -8.46
N PRO A 433 7.86 11.70 -7.20
CA PRO A 433 6.78 12.28 -6.39
C PRO A 433 6.41 13.72 -6.77
N SER A 434 5.25 14.17 -6.32
CA SER A 434 4.76 15.55 -6.45
C SER A 434 5.34 16.49 -5.39
N SER A 435 5.09 17.80 -5.56
CA SER A 435 5.61 18.87 -4.70
C SER A 435 4.67 19.18 -3.53
N ASP A 436 5.17 19.02 -2.30
CA ASP A 436 4.47 19.43 -1.08
C ASP A 436 4.21 20.95 -1.05
N LEU A 437 5.14 21.73 -1.61
CA LEU A 437 5.03 23.19 -1.69
C LEU A 437 3.86 23.59 -2.59
N GLU A 438 3.76 22.99 -3.78
CA GLU A 438 2.67 23.28 -4.73
C GLU A 438 1.31 22.90 -4.12
N MET A 439 1.22 21.78 -3.40
CA MET A 439 0.01 21.41 -2.67
C MET A 439 -0.38 22.46 -1.61
N MET A 440 0.55 22.94 -0.79
CA MET A 440 0.22 23.96 0.21
C MET A 440 -0.12 25.31 -0.44
N GLN A 441 0.52 25.67 -1.56
CA GLN A 441 0.18 26.86 -2.34
C GLN A 441 -1.24 26.80 -2.91
N ALA A 442 -1.66 25.64 -3.40
CA ALA A 442 -2.99 25.43 -3.97
C ALA A 442 -4.12 25.32 -2.94
N SER A 443 -3.82 25.00 -1.68
CA SER A 443 -4.84 24.62 -0.68
C SER A 443 -5.02 25.57 0.50
N VAL A 444 -4.00 26.35 0.88
CA VAL A 444 -4.05 27.20 2.10
C VAL A 444 -5.23 28.18 2.07
N ASP A 445 -5.62 28.65 0.90
CA ASP A 445 -6.68 29.65 0.73
C ASP A 445 -8.08 29.12 1.10
N ASP A 446 -8.29 27.80 1.07
CA ASP A 446 -9.57 27.16 1.40
C ASP A 446 -10.00 27.41 2.85
N TYR A 447 -9.04 27.50 3.77
CA TYR A 447 -9.31 27.53 5.21
C TYR A 447 -8.73 28.75 5.94
N ILE A 448 -7.71 29.42 5.39
CA ILE A 448 -7.01 30.49 6.11
C ILE A 448 -7.90 31.70 6.44
N GLY A 449 -8.92 31.95 5.63
CA GLY A 449 -9.89 33.04 5.82
C GLY A 449 -11.11 32.66 6.67
N SER A 450 -11.14 31.45 7.25
CA SER A 450 -12.31 30.95 7.99
C SER A 450 -12.62 31.79 9.24
N GLU A 451 -13.91 32.10 9.45
CA GLU A 451 -14.41 32.80 10.66
C GLU A 451 -14.48 31.87 11.88
N THR A 452 -14.55 30.55 11.67
CA THR A 452 -14.52 29.52 12.70
C THR A 452 -13.17 28.81 12.71
N PRO A 453 -12.76 28.18 13.82
CA PRO A 453 -11.57 27.35 13.84
C PRO A 453 -11.59 26.29 12.73
N PHE A 454 -10.42 25.96 12.19
CA PHE A 454 -10.30 24.93 11.16
C PHE A 454 -9.34 23.82 11.56
N HIS A 455 -9.51 22.69 10.92
CA HIS A 455 -8.56 21.60 10.90
C HIS A 455 -8.20 21.23 9.44
N ALA A 456 -6.94 21.42 9.05
CA ALA A 456 -6.40 20.95 7.78
C ALA A 456 -5.48 19.75 7.99
N TYR A 457 -5.67 18.69 7.21
CA TYR A 457 -4.80 17.51 7.16
C TYR A 457 -4.06 17.47 5.82
N TYR A 458 -2.76 17.15 5.87
CA TYR A 458 -1.91 17.00 4.68
C TYR A 458 -1.21 15.63 4.70
N MET A 459 -1.37 14.86 3.62
CA MET A 459 -0.49 13.73 3.31
C MET A 459 0.46 14.16 2.20
N THR A 460 1.72 14.33 2.55
CA THR A 460 2.80 14.73 1.63
C THR A 460 3.27 13.57 0.75
N PHE A 461 4.01 13.88 -0.31
CA PHE A 461 4.59 12.85 -1.19
C PHE A 461 6.04 13.13 -1.58
N SER A 462 6.53 14.37 -1.46
CA SER A 462 7.85 14.78 -1.96
C SER A 462 9.03 13.93 -1.45
N GLY A 463 8.93 13.43 -0.21
CA GLY A 463 9.92 12.59 0.46
C GLY A 463 10.00 11.14 -0.02
N HIS A 464 9.16 10.73 -0.97
CA HIS A 464 9.04 9.34 -1.40
C HIS A 464 10.28 8.82 -2.16
N TYR A 465 10.56 7.52 -1.99
CA TYR A 465 11.61 6.79 -2.70
C TYR A 465 11.42 6.82 -4.24
N GLN A 466 12.44 6.94 -5.10
CA GLN A 466 13.86 6.66 -4.90
C GLN A 466 14.75 7.87 -4.69
N TYR A 467 15.77 7.75 -3.84
CA TYR A 467 16.75 8.81 -3.57
C TYR A 467 17.87 8.79 -4.61
N ASN A 468 17.54 9.26 -5.81
CA ASN A 468 18.44 9.47 -6.94
C ASN A 468 17.94 10.69 -7.74
N TRP A 469 18.69 11.16 -8.74
CA TRP A 469 18.32 12.35 -9.52
C TRP A 469 17.24 12.15 -10.60
N ASP A 470 16.69 10.94 -10.74
CA ASP A 470 15.51 10.69 -11.59
C ASP A 470 14.21 10.99 -10.82
N ASN A 471 14.29 11.11 -9.49
CA ASN A 471 13.20 11.59 -8.65
C ASN A 471 12.96 13.09 -8.88
N ALA A 472 11.72 13.45 -9.23
CA ALA A 472 11.34 14.80 -9.62
C ALA A 472 11.71 15.87 -8.58
N MET A 473 11.48 15.60 -7.29
CA MET A 473 11.73 16.56 -6.21
C MET A 473 13.23 16.71 -5.91
N SER A 474 13.97 15.60 -5.91
CA SER A 474 15.44 15.70 -5.78
C SER A 474 16.08 16.43 -6.96
N ALA A 475 15.56 16.23 -8.19
CA ALA A 475 16.05 16.88 -9.40
C ALA A 475 15.78 18.39 -9.34
N LYS A 476 14.58 18.78 -8.90
CA LYS A 476 14.16 20.17 -8.68
C LYS A 476 15.10 20.89 -7.70
N ASN A 477 15.50 20.23 -6.62
CA ASN A 477 16.31 20.81 -5.53
C ASN A 477 17.80 20.45 -5.57
N LYS A 478 18.30 19.88 -6.66
CA LYS A 478 19.67 19.37 -6.76
C LYS A 478 20.74 20.42 -6.49
N ASP A 479 20.54 21.65 -6.97
CA ASP A 479 21.53 22.72 -6.80
C ASP A 479 21.65 23.17 -5.34
N ALA A 480 20.58 23.07 -4.55
CA ALA A 480 20.58 23.46 -3.13
C ALA A 480 21.45 22.55 -2.25
N VAL A 481 21.59 21.27 -2.62
CA VAL A 481 22.35 20.26 -1.86
C VAL A 481 23.73 19.95 -2.46
N LYS A 482 24.09 20.58 -3.57
CA LYS A 482 25.30 20.25 -4.35
C LYS A 482 26.60 20.41 -3.57
N SER A 483 26.67 21.39 -2.68
CA SER A 483 27.84 21.70 -1.86
C SER A 483 27.98 20.81 -0.63
N LEU A 484 26.95 20.03 -0.28
CA LEU A 484 27.00 19.15 0.88
C LEU A 484 28.09 18.08 0.72
N PRO A 485 28.76 17.67 1.80
CA PRO A 485 29.82 16.66 1.73
C PRO A 485 29.27 15.23 1.54
N ASP A 486 27.96 15.04 1.63
CA ASP A 486 27.30 13.73 1.67
C ASP A 486 27.32 12.98 0.33
N SER A 487 27.06 11.67 0.41
CA SER A 487 26.87 10.79 -0.74
C SER A 487 25.64 11.18 -1.57
N GLU A 488 25.63 10.77 -2.84
CA GLU A 488 24.55 11.12 -3.77
C GLU A 488 23.15 10.70 -3.27
N PRO A 489 22.93 9.50 -2.71
CA PRO A 489 21.63 9.12 -2.16
C PRO A 489 21.19 9.98 -0.96
N VAL A 490 22.13 10.33 -0.07
CA VAL A 490 21.85 11.20 1.08
C VAL A 490 21.50 12.61 0.61
N LYS A 491 22.25 13.17 -0.36
CA LYS A 491 21.91 14.45 -0.99
C LYS A 491 20.54 14.44 -1.65
N ALA A 492 20.24 13.39 -2.42
CA ALA A 492 18.94 13.27 -3.08
C ALA A 492 17.79 13.19 -2.06
N TYR A 493 17.98 12.45 -0.97
CA TYR A 493 17.01 12.40 0.14
C TYR A 493 16.76 13.78 0.76
N ILE A 494 17.83 14.51 1.07
CA ILE A 494 17.75 15.87 1.61
C ILE A 494 17.03 16.78 0.60
N ALA A 495 17.38 16.72 -0.68
CA ALA A 495 16.78 17.52 -1.74
C ALA A 495 15.28 17.26 -1.91
N CYS A 496 14.82 16.02 -1.79
CA CYS A 496 13.40 15.69 -1.74
C CYS A 496 12.69 16.44 -0.59
N ASN A 497 13.25 16.33 0.63
CA ASN A 497 12.63 16.90 1.83
C ASN A 497 12.76 18.44 1.93
N LEU A 498 13.55 19.09 1.08
CA LEU A 498 13.53 20.55 0.97
C LEU A 498 12.17 21.08 0.47
N GLU A 499 11.41 20.29 -0.29
CA GLU A 499 10.04 20.70 -0.67
C GLU A 499 9.14 20.86 0.56
N LEU A 500 9.24 19.95 1.54
CA LEU A 500 8.51 20.05 2.80
C LEU A 500 8.96 21.25 3.64
N GLU A 501 10.27 21.54 3.68
CA GLU A 501 10.80 22.75 4.32
C GLU A 501 10.20 24.02 3.69
N TYR A 502 10.20 24.13 2.36
CA TYR A 502 9.63 25.29 1.66
C TYR A 502 8.11 25.37 1.82
N ALA A 503 7.41 24.23 1.85
CA ALA A 503 5.98 24.17 2.10
C ALA A 503 5.64 24.74 3.49
N LEU A 504 6.39 24.35 4.51
CA LEU A 504 6.25 24.86 5.89
C LEU A 504 6.62 26.34 6.00
N GLU A 505 7.66 26.78 5.29
CA GLU A 505 8.03 28.20 5.22
C GLU A 505 6.87 29.01 4.65
N TYR A 506 6.34 28.59 3.49
CA TYR A 506 5.18 29.24 2.86
C TYR A 506 3.97 29.25 3.80
N LEU A 507 3.60 28.10 4.36
CA LEU A 507 2.46 27.97 5.26
C LEU A 507 2.57 28.92 6.46
N THR A 508 3.73 28.95 7.13
CA THR A 508 3.94 29.82 8.29
C THR A 508 3.86 31.30 7.92
N GLN A 509 4.46 31.71 6.80
CA GLN A 509 4.35 33.09 6.29
C GLN A 509 2.88 33.47 6.00
N ARG A 510 2.09 32.56 5.42
CA ARG A 510 0.66 32.80 5.16
C ARG A 510 -0.11 32.97 6.46
N LEU A 511 0.10 32.11 7.46
CA LEU A 511 -0.56 32.20 8.77
C LEU A 511 -0.19 33.47 9.54
N GLU A 512 1.08 33.89 9.46
CA GLU A 512 1.57 35.14 10.05
C GLU A 512 0.94 36.35 9.37
N ALA A 513 0.88 36.37 8.02
CA ALA A 513 0.25 37.43 7.25
C ALA A 513 -1.27 37.55 7.53
N ALA A 514 -1.94 36.42 7.78
CA ALA A 514 -3.34 36.38 8.20
C ALA A 514 -3.55 36.75 9.68
N GLY A 515 -2.49 36.87 10.48
CA GLY A 515 -2.57 37.23 11.90
C GLY A 515 -3.12 36.11 12.80
N ILE A 516 -3.09 34.85 12.32
CA ILE A 516 -3.64 33.69 13.03
C ILE A 516 -2.56 32.69 13.49
N ALA A 517 -1.27 32.94 13.20
CA ALA A 517 -0.17 32.05 13.54
C ALA A 517 -0.14 31.66 15.03
N ASP A 518 -0.28 32.63 15.94
CA ASP A 518 -0.27 32.38 17.40
C ASP A 518 -1.47 31.57 17.90
N LYS A 519 -2.50 31.41 17.07
CA LYS A 519 -3.70 30.60 17.34
C LYS A 519 -3.82 29.37 16.44
N THR A 520 -2.70 28.93 15.86
CA THR A 520 -2.64 27.71 15.04
C THR A 520 -1.60 26.75 15.63
N CYS A 521 -2.01 25.50 15.82
CA CYS A 521 -1.13 24.39 16.14
C CYS A 521 -0.76 23.65 14.85
N ILE A 522 0.53 23.47 14.59
CA ILE A 522 1.02 22.64 13.48
C ILE A 522 1.62 21.37 14.06
N VAL A 523 1.04 20.23 13.69
CA VAL A 523 1.50 18.90 14.04
C VAL A 523 2.13 18.25 12.82
N LEU A 524 3.35 17.73 12.96
CA LEU A 524 4.03 16.99 11.89
C LEU A 524 4.72 15.75 12.46
N THR A 525 4.56 14.64 11.77
CA THR A 525 5.32 13.41 12.03
C THR A 525 5.49 12.59 10.76
N ASN A 526 6.33 11.57 10.79
CA ASN A 526 6.47 10.62 9.71
C ASN A 526 5.38 9.52 9.71
N ASP A 527 5.13 8.95 8.54
CA ASP A 527 4.39 7.70 8.34
C ASP A 527 5.27 6.47 8.64
N HIS A 528 6.50 6.46 8.12
CA HIS A 528 7.54 5.47 8.33
C HIS A 528 8.93 6.08 8.14
N TYR A 529 9.99 5.33 8.47
CA TYR A 529 11.36 5.79 8.20
C TYR A 529 11.66 5.77 6.69
N PRO A 530 12.69 6.48 6.18
CA PRO A 530 13.05 6.44 4.77
C PRO A 530 13.60 5.06 4.34
N TYR A 531 12.71 4.22 3.82
CA TYR A 531 13.11 2.92 3.28
C TYR A 531 13.92 3.13 2.00
N GLY A 532 14.97 2.32 1.80
CA GLY A 532 15.87 2.44 0.65
C GLY A 532 17.23 3.08 0.94
N LEU A 533 17.38 3.81 2.05
CA LEU A 533 18.70 4.16 2.58
C LEU A 533 19.34 2.94 3.26
N THR A 534 20.61 2.70 2.95
CA THR A 534 21.46 1.68 3.60
C THR A 534 21.86 2.12 5.01
N GLU A 535 22.33 1.19 5.84
CA GLU A 535 22.80 1.54 7.18
C GLU A 535 23.94 2.57 7.17
N THR A 536 24.84 2.47 6.19
CA THR A 536 25.90 3.46 5.97
C THR A 536 25.36 4.84 5.63
N GLU A 537 24.34 4.92 4.76
CA GLU A 537 23.70 6.19 4.36
C GLU A 537 22.90 6.79 5.52
N TYR A 538 22.24 5.97 6.36
CA TYR A 538 21.62 6.43 7.60
C TYR A 538 22.64 7.02 8.59
N ASN A 539 23.77 6.34 8.77
CA ASN A 539 24.83 6.82 9.66
C ASN A 539 25.47 8.12 9.15
N GLU A 540 25.62 8.24 7.84
CA GLU A 540 26.07 9.46 7.18
C GLU A 540 25.08 10.61 7.41
N LEU A 541 23.80 10.39 7.09
CA LEU A 541 22.73 11.37 7.28
C LEU A 541 22.61 11.83 8.74
N ALA A 542 22.75 10.92 9.70
CA ALA A 542 22.73 11.25 11.13
C ALA A 542 24.05 11.86 11.65
N GLY A 543 25.13 11.84 10.86
CA GLY A 543 26.46 12.27 11.27
C GLY A 543 27.10 11.39 12.37
N GLN A 544 26.54 10.20 12.65
CA GLN A 544 26.99 9.30 13.70
C GLN A 544 26.61 7.84 13.41
N THR A 545 27.29 6.88 14.06
CA THR A 545 26.89 5.46 13.99
C THR A 545 25.65 5.21 14.84
N LEU A 546 24.56 4.78 14.19
CA LEU A 546 23.29 4.46 14.82
C LEU A 546 23.18 2.97 15.15
N ASP A 547 22.47 2.65 16.23
CA ASP A 547 21.87 1.32 16.39
C ASP A 547 20.62 1.25 15.50
N THR A 548 20.82 0.75 14.28
CA THR A 548 19.80 0.67 13.24
C THR A 548 18.63 -0.27 13.59
N THR A 549 18.72 -1.03 14.69
CA THR A 549 17.61 -1.83 15.21
C THR A 549 16.46 -0.94 15.70
N PHE A 550 16.78 0.18 16.35
CA PHE A 550 15.79 1.07 16.95
C PHE A 550 15.87 2.50 16.41
N GLU A 551 17.08 3.03 16.21
CA GLU A 551 17.28 4.45 15.88
C GLU A 551 16.90 4.79 14.42
N LYS A 552 16.59 3.79 13.58
CA LYS A 552 15.90 4.04 12.30
C LYS A 552 14.48 4.55 12.49
N TYR A 553 13.81 4.12 13.56
CA TYR A 553 12.45 4.55 13.90
C TYR A 553 12.44 5.88 14.64
N ARG A 554 13.59 6.35 15.12
CA ARG A 554 13.73 7.62 15.83
C ARG A 554 13.26 8.76 14.92
N ASN A 555 12.30 9.53 15.39
CA ASN A 555 11.73 10.63 14.60
C ASN A 555 11.33 11.84 15.45
N SER A 556 10.69 12.81 14.82
CA SER A 556 10.12 13.98 15.50
C SER A 556 8.59 13.96 15.43
N PHE A 557 7.95 13.97 16.60
CA PHE A 557 6.58 14.45 16.74
C PHE A 557 6.66 15.95 16.99
N ILE A 558 6.55 16.73 15.92
CA ILE A 558 6.51 18.19 15.99
C ILE A 558 5.10 18.59 16.41
N CYS A 559 4.98 19.37 17.48
CA CYS A 559 3.75 20.01 17.92
C CYS A 559 4.04 21.50 18.13
N TYR A 560 4.11 22.22 17.01
CA TYR A 560 4.52 23.61 16.95
C TYR A 560 3.35 24.53 17.26
N VAL A 561 3.51 25.34 18.30
CA VAL A 561 2.54 26.37 18.72
C VAL A 561 3.31 27.62 19.11
N SER A 562 3.47 28.57 18.17
CA SER A 562 4.27 29.78 18.41
C SER A 562 3.73 30.66 19.53
N GLY A 563 2.41 30.64 19.74
CA GLY A 563 1.72 31.45 20.73
C GLY A 563 1.84 30.95 22.17
N LEU A 564 2.52 29.82 22.44
CA LEU A 564 2.76 29.37 23.81
C LEU A 564 3.80 30.28 24.49
N PRO A 565 3.58 30.67 25.77
CA PRO A 565 4.50 31.55 26.48
C PRO A 565 5.84 30.87 26.82
N GLU A 566 5.84 29.55 26.95
CA GLU A 566 7.01 28.72 27.21
C GLU A 566 6.85 27.36 26.55
N ASN A 567 7.98 26.74 26.20
CA ASN A 567 7.99 25.39 25.64
C ASN A 567 7.58 24.37 26.72
N ILE A 568 6.76 23.40 26.32
CA ILE A 568 6.43 22.23 27.13
C ILE A 568 7.33 21.08 26.67
N VAL A 569 8.28 20.67 27.50
CA VAL A 569 9.19 19.56 27.17
C VAL A 569 8.65 18.25 27.75
N VAL A 570 8.54 17.24 26.89
CA VAL A 570 8.03 15.90 27.21
C VAL A 570 9.14 14.89 26.97
N ASP A 571 9.71 14.37 28.06
CA ASP A 571 10.80 13.40 28.04
C ASP A 571 10.31 11.94 27.99
N GLU A 572 9.00 11.71 27.90
CA GLU A 572 8.38 10.39 27.83
C GLU A 572 8.56 9.73 26.46
N TYR A 573 8.75 8.40 26.47
CA TYR A 573 8.82 7.61 25.24
C TYR A 573 7.42 7.42 24.65
N CYS A 574 7.27 7.75 23.38
CA CYS A 574 5.99 7.64 22.69
C CYS A 574 6.16 7.22 21.23
N SER A 575 5.04 6.82 20.61
CA SER A 575 5.00 6.35 19.24
C SER A 575 3.78 6.88 18.48
N THR A 576 3.68 6.57 17.19
CA THR A 576 2.65 7.11 16.29
C THR A 576 1.22 7.01 16.84
N ALA A 577 0.87 5.91 17.53
CA ALA A 577 -0.47 5.70 18.07
C ALA A 577 -0.85 6.71 19.17
N ASP A 578 0.14 7.28 19.87
CA ASP A 578 -0.04 8.19 21.00
C ASP A 578 -0.39 9.62 20.57
N ILE A 579 -0.23 9.95 19.28
CA ILE A 579 -0.50 11.28 18.73
C ILE A 579 -1.98 11.64 18.87
N LEU A 580 -2.88 10.80 18.36
CA LEU A 580 -4.33 11.06 18.39
C LEU A 580 -4.85 11.36 19.81
N PRO A 581 -4.70 10.48 20.82
CA PRO A 581 -5.22 10.76 22.17
C PRO A 581 -4.59 11.99 22.83
N THR A 582 -3.32 12.29 22.52
CA THR A 582 -2.66 13.53 22.99
C THR A 582 -3.34 14.77 22.40
N LEU A 583 -3.63 14.76 21.10
CA LEU A 583 -4.32 15.86 20.43
C LEU A 583 -5.78 15.99 20.87
N LEU A 584 -6.53 14.89 20.99
CA LEU A 584 -7.89 14.91 21.53
C LEU A 584 -7.92 15.55 22.92
N ASN A 585 -6.97 15.21 23.79
CA ASN A 585 -6.84 15.82 25.12
C ASN A 585 -6.48 17.32 25.04
N LEU A 586 -5.47 17.70 24.23
CA LEU A 586 -5.04 19.10 24.09
C LEU A 586 -6.14 20.01 23.54
N PHE A 587 -6.92 19.54 22.57
CA PHE A 587 -8.04 20.29 21.97
C PHE A 587 -9.32 20.24 22.81
N GLY A 588 -9.34 19.41 23.86
CA GLY A 588 -10.47 19.31 24.79
C GLY A 588 -11.68 18.59 24.18
N VAL A 589 -11.45 17.65 23.27
CA VAL A 589 -12.47 16.74 22.75
C VAL A 589 -12.97 15.84 23.89
N ASP A 590 -14.27 15.56 23.94
CA ASP A 590 -14.81 14.54 24.85
C ASP A 590 -14.63 13.15 24.22
N PHE A 591 -13.79 12.31 24.82
CA PHE A 591 -13.46 10.99 24.28
C PHE A 591 -13.21 9.97 25.40
N ASP A 592 -13.36 8.68 25.06
CA ASP A 592 -13.00 7.60 25.97
C ASP A 592 -11.65 6.99 25.59
N SER A 593 -10.62 7.28 26.38
CA SER A 593 -9.26 6.82 26.12
C SER A 593 -9.09 5.29 26.17
N ARG A 594 -10.06 4.55 26.71
CA ARG A 594 -10.03 3.07 26.67
C ARG A 594 -10.25 2.54 25.25
N LEU A 595 -10.94 3.31 24.40
CA LEU A 595 -11.26 2.94 23.02
C LEU A 595 -10.10 3.14 22.05
N LEU A 596 -8.96 3.65 22.51
CA LEU A 596 -7.77 3.86 21.69
C LEU A 596 -6.63 2.94 22.16
N ALA A 597 -5.72 2.62 21.24
CA ALA A 597 -4.53 1.85 21.59
C ALA A 597 -3.41 2.74 22.08
N GLY A 598 -3.28 3.94 21.51
CA GLY A 598 -2.38 4.97 22.02
C GLY A 598 -2.81 5.55 23.36
N THR A 599 -1.92 6.32 23.97
CA THR A 599 -2.15 7.01 25.23
C THR A 599 -1.72 8.47 25.14
N ASP A 600 -2.46 9.36 25.80
CA ASP A 600 -2.04 10.77 25.93
C ASP A 600 -0.69 10.85 26.65
N VAL A 601 0.35 11.29 25.93
CA VAL A 601 1.74 11.32 26.41
C VAL A 601 1.91 12.33 27.54
N LEU A 602 1.05 13.35 27.62
CA LEU A 602 1.04 14.36 28.68
C LEU A 602 0.37 13.86 29.97
N SER A 603 -0.30 12.71 29.92
CA SER A 603 -0.92 12.08 31.07
C SER A 603 0.10 11.30 31.90
N THR A 604 -0.14 11.16 33.19
CA THR A 604 0.67 10.26 34.02
C THR A 604 0.31 8.81 33.71
N GLY A 605 1.29 7.95 33.41
CA GLY A 605 0.98 6.56 33.08
C GLY A 605 2.16 5.76 32.59
N ILE A 606 1.84 4.74 31.80
CA ILE A 606 2.81 3.85 31.17
C ILE A 606 3.09 4.42 29.79
N HIS A 607 4.33 4.87 29.59
CA HIS A 607 4.79 5.43 28.32
C HIS A 607 5.88 4.55 27.71
N MET A 608 5.77 4.31 26.42
CA MET A 608 6.73 3.55 25.62
C MET A 608 6.58 3.88 24.15
N ALA A 609 7.68 3.78 23.42
CA ALA A 609 7.66 3.73 21.97
C ALA A 609 7.45 2.28 21.52
N VAL A 610 6.37 2.00 20.78
CA VAL A 610 6.08 0.66 20.26
C VAL A 610 6.35 0.61 18.76
N LEU A 611 7.05 -0.44 18.33
CA LEU A 611 7.36 -0.71 16.93
C LEU A 611 6.44 -1.80 16.37
N SER A 612 6.31 -1.85 15.04
CA SER A 612 5.40 -2.75 14.33
C SER A 612 5.68 -4.25 14.53
N ASP A 613 6.91 -4.62 14.91
CA ASP A 613 7.32 -5.99 15.23
C ASP A 613 7.09 -6.36 16.70
N LYS A 614 6.43 -5.46 17.46
CA LYS A 614 6.17 -5.54 18.90
C LYS A 614 7.44 -5.39 19.76
N SER A 615 8.54 -4.92 19.19
CA SER A 615 9.64 -4.33 19.95
C SER A 615 9.18 -3.03 20.60
N PHE A 616 9.78 -2.66 21.73
CA PHE A 616 9.40 -1.43 22.41
C PHE A 616 10.55 -0.83 23.23
N LEU A 617 10.50 0.49 23.40
CA LEU A 617 11.48 1.27 24.16
C LEU A 617 10.79 1.99 25.32
N THR A 618 11.44 1.98 26.47
CA THR A 618 11.02 2.70 27.67
C THR A 618 12.19 3.54 28.19
N LYS A 619 11.94 4.40 29.18
CA LYS A 619 13.01 5.14 29.89
C LYS A 619 14.07 4.25 30.53
N THR A 620 13.77 2.97 30.83
CA THR A 620 14.65 2.10 31.63
C THR A 620 15.26 0.95 30.84
N PHE A 621 14.59 0.46 29.80
CA PHE A 621 15.08 -0.63 28.95
C PHE A 621 14.40 -0.61 27.57
N ARG A 622 15.03 -1.30 26.62
CA ARG A 622 14.52 -1.62 25.30
C ARG A 622 14.34 -3.13 25.19
N TYR A 623 13.30 -3.55 24.48
CA TYR A 623 13.04 -4.96 24.18
C TYR A 623 13.02 -5.18 22.67
N ASP A 624 13.91 -6.05 22.19
CA ASP A 624 13.95 -6.51 20.80
C ASP A 624 13.13 -7.81 20.68
N ALA A 625 11.97 -7.75 20.04
CA ALA A 625 11.08 -8.87 19.82
C ALA A 625 11.62 -9.93 18.84
N GLY A 626 12.55 -9.53 17.97
CA GLY A 626 13.25 -10.40 17.03
C GLY A 626 14.23 -11.32 17.75
N SER A 627 15.18 -10.75 18.50
CA SER A 627 16.18 -11.53 19.27
C SER A 627 15.67 -12.02 20.64
N GLU A 628 14.55 -11.47 21.12
CA GLU A 628 14.04 -11.60 22.50
C GLU A 628 15.06 -11.09 23.54
N ALA A 629 15.84 -10.08 23.19
CA ALA A 629 16.83 -9.48 24.08
C ALA A 629 16.26 -8.27 24.82
N VAL A 630 16.64 -8.14 26.09
CA VAL A 630 16.44 -6.94 26.89
C VAL A 630 17.74 -6.16 26.91
N ILE A 631 17.68 -4.88 26.53
CA ILE A 631 18.82 -3.97 26.49
C ILE A 631 18.55 -2.88 27.54
N PRO A 632 19.25 -2.87 28.68
CA PRO A 632 19.14 -1.81 29.68
C PRO A 632 19.49 -0.44 29.10
N ALA A 633 18.75 0.61 29.46
CA ALA A 633 19.06 1.99 29.05
C ALA A 633 20.36 2.49 29.72
N HIS A 634 20.63 2.03 30.95
CA HIS A 634 21.84 2.31 31.72
C HIS A 634 22.31 1.04 32.45
N ALA A 635 23.58 1.00 32.87
CA ALA A 635 24.22 -0.20 33.42
C ALA A 635 23.58 -0.75 34.71
N ASP A 636 22.82 0.08 35.43
CA ASP A 636 22.10 -0.22 36.66
C ASP A 636 20.62 -0.57 36.43
N ALA A 637 20.09 -0.36 35.23
CA ALA A 637 18.73 -0.73 34.90
C ALA A 637 18.59 -2.25 34.73
N SER A 638 17.59 -2.83 35.39
CA SER A 638 17.23 -4.24 35.24
C SER A 638 15.72 -4.42 35.35
N ILE A 639 15.20 -5.46 34.73
CA ILE A 639 13.78 -5.81 34.76
C ILE A 639 13.63 -7.28 35.14
N SER A 640 12.63 -7.60 35.96
CA SER A 640 12.30 -8.98 36.28
C SER A 640 11.55 -9.64 35.13
N ASP A 641 11.67 -10.96 35.00
CA ASP A 641 10.94 -11.72 33.97
C ASP A 641 9.41 -11.50 34.07
N GLU A 642 8.87 -11.37 35.28
CA GLU A 642 7.44 -11.12 35.52
C GLU A 642 7.00 -9.75 34.98
N MET A 643 7.79 -8.70 35.23
CA MET A 643 7.49 -7.37 34.72
C MET A 643 7.66 -7.30 33.20
N LEU A 644 8.72 -7.93 32.67
CA LEU A 644 8.93 -8.00 31.21
C LEU A 644 7.73 -8.67 30.51
N GLU A 645 7.21 -9.75 31.09
CA GLU A 645 6.03 -10.42 30.56
C GLU A 645 4.79 -9.53 30.60
N ALA A 646 4.62 -8.74 31.66
CA ALA A 646 3.54 -7.77 31.74
C ALA A 646 3.64 -6.68 30.65
N TYR A 647 4.84 -6.17 30.36
CA TYR A 647 5.08 -5.23 29.26
C TYR A 647 4.76 -5.85 27.89
N ARG A 648 5.19 -7.09 27.65
CA ARG A 648 4.92 -7.80 26.38
C ARG A 648 3.42 -8.02 26.19
N LEU A 649 2.71 -8.43 27.24
CA LEU A 649 1.27 -8.62 27.19
C LEU A 649 0.54 -7.29 27.01
N TYR A 650 1.03 -6.21 27.62
CA TYR A 650 0.47 -4.87 27.42
C TYR A 650 0.57 -4.42 25.95
N VAL A 651 1.72 -4.64 25.31
CA VAL A 651 1.91 -4.37 23.88
C VAL A 651 1.01 -5.28 23.02
N GLU A 652 0.99 -6.59 23.28
CA GLU A 652 0.12 -7.53 22.54
C GLU A 652 -1.35 -7.12 22.60
N ASN A 653 -1.82 -6.72 23.78
CA ASN A 653 -3.20 -6.29 23.98
C ASN A 653 -3.56 -5.05 23.17
N LYS A 654 -2.63 -4.10 22.97
CA LYS A 654 -2.86 -2.92 22.11
C LYS A 654 -3.06 -3.31 20.65
N PHE A 655 -2.24 -4.23 20.11
CA PHE A 655 -2.40 -4.73 18.74
C PHE A 655 -3.70 -5.53 18.58
N GLN A 656 -4.03 -6.40 19.54
CA GLN A 656 -5.25 -7.21 19.49
C GLN A 656 -6.51 -6.35 19.63
N LEU A 657 -6.51 -5.36 20.55
CA LEU A 657 -7.60 -4.39 20.67
C LEU A 657 -7.80 -3.64 19.36
N SER A 658 -6.74 -3.12 18.75
CA SER A 658 -6.81 -2.38 17.49
C SER A 658 -7.40 -3.24 16.35
N SER A 659 -6.92 -4.48 16.24
CA SER A 659 -7.41 -5.44 15.25
C SER A 659 -8.90 -5.78 15.46
N ASN A 660 -9.33 -5.93 16.72
CA ASN A 660 -10.75 -6.14 17.01
C ASN A 660 -11.57 -4.90 16.61
N ILE A 661 -11.12 -3.70 16.98
CA ILE A 661 -11.85 -2.45 16.70
C ILE A 661 -12.10 -2.28 15.21
N VAL A 662 -11.05 -2.40 14.38
CA VAL A 662 -11.18 -2.15 12.95
C VAL A 662 -11.97 -3.24 12.22
N ASN A 663 -11.76 -4.51 12.58
CA ASN A 663 -12.37 -5.62 11.84
C ASN A 663 -13.82 -5.91 12.24
N SER A 664 -14.30 -5.37 13.37
CA SER A 664 -15.68 -5.55 13.83
C SER A 664 -16.53 -4.28 13.81
N ASP A 665 -16.01 -3.19 13.23
CA ASP A 665 -16.61 -1.84 13.31
C ASP A 665 -17.05 -1.49 14.75
N TYR A 666 -16.14 -1.70 15.71
CA TYR A 666 -16.48 -1.76 17.13
C TYR A 666 -17.09 -0.46 17.67
N TYR A 667 -16.69 0.70 17.12
CA TYR A 667 -17.27 1.97 17.53
C TYR A 667 -18.77 2.06 17.18
N ALA A 668 -19.23 1.48 16.06
CA ALA A 668 -20.66 1.42 15.74
C ALA A 668 -21.43 0.63 16.81
N HIS A 669 -20.86 -0.48 17.30
CA HIS A 669 -21.42 -1.25 18.42
C HIS A 669 -21.50 -0.46 19.72
N VAL A 670 -20.44 0.27 20.08
CA VAL A 670 -20.39 1.08 21.32
C VAL A 670 -21.42 2.23 21.31
N PHE A 671 -21.61 2.87 20.15
CA PHE A 671 -22.43 4.07 20.02
C PHE A 671 -23.83 3.82 19.43
N ASP A 672 -24.22 2.56 19.27
CA ASP A 672 -25.49 2.13 18.64
C ASP A 672 -25.73 2.83 17.28
N LYS A 673 -24.68 2.87 16.46
CA LYS A 673 -24.73 3.38 15.09
C LYS A 673 -24.87 2.24 14.12
N GLN A 674 -25.49 2.51 12.97
CA GLN A 674 -25.36 1.59 11.85
C GLN A 674 -23.90 1.57 11.39
N PRO A 675 -23.36 0.42 10.98
CA PRO A 675 -22.09 0.37 10.29
C PRO A 675 -22.14 1.39 9.15
N SER A 676 -21.18 2.30 9.07
CA SER A 676 -21.26 3.42 8.12
C SER A 676 -21.30 2.93 6.68
N GLY A 677 -20.90 1.67 6.44
CA GLY A 677 -21.18 0.94 5.20
C GLY A 677 -20.62 1.63 3.97
N GLY A 678 -19.66 2.54 4.16
CA GLY A 678 -19.07 3.45 3.19
C GLY A 678 -19.86 3.58 1.89
N SER A 679 -21.04 4.18 1.97
CA SER A 679 -21.66 4.77 0.79
C SER A 679 -21.88 6.24 1.08
N LEU A 680 -21.04 7.10 0.48
CA LEU A 680 -21.46 8.47 0.23
C LEU A 680 -22.63 8.41 -0.74
N GLU A 681 -23.65 9.23 -0.50
CA GLU A 681 -24.75 9.48 -1.46
C GLU A 681 -24.24 9.97 -2.84
N ASP A 682 -22.94 10.25 -2.99
CA ASP A 682 -22.30 10.77 -4.22
C ASP A 682 -21.12 9.96 -4.78
N THR A 683 -20.86 8.73 -4.32
CA THR A 683 -19.89 7.84 -4.99
C THR A 683 -20.59 6.73 -5.76
N VAL A 684 -20.81 6.97 -7.04
CA VAL A 684 -21.17 5.90 -7.97
C VAL A 684 -19.99 4.94 -8.10
N VAL A 685 -20.19 3.70 -7.64
CA VAL A 685 -19.26 2.59 -7.84
C VAL A 685 -19.79 1.72 -8.98
N PHE A 686 -19.15 1.79 -10.14
CA PHE A 686 -19.46 0.89 -11.26
C PHE A 686 -18.83 -0.49 -11.03
N THR A 687 -19.67 -1.49 -10.80
CA THR A 687 -19.28 -2.85 -10.45
C THR A 687 -18.57 -3.60 -11.58
N ASP A 688 -18.76 -3.18 -12.84
CA ASP A 688 -18.18 -3.80 -14.04
C ASP A 688 -16.78 -3.28 -14.39
N ILE A 689 -16.34 -2.18 -13.78
CA ILE A 689 -15.01 -1.62 -13.99
C ILE A 689 -14.03 -2.33 -13.05
N LYS A 690 -13.14 -3.14 -13.62
CA LYS A 690 -12.14 -3.92 -12.88
C LYS A 690 -10.71 -3.38 -13.02
N SER A 691 -10.49 -2.42 -13.91
CA SER A 691 -9.18 -1.82 -14.19
C SER A 691 -9.18 -0.38 -13.68
N ILE A 692 -8.16 -0.02 -12.88
CA ILE A 692 -8.03 1.31 -12.29
C ILE A 692 -7.90 2.42 -13.35
N PHE A 693 -7.22 2.16 -14.48
CA PHE A 693 -7.11 3.11 -15.60
C PHE A 693 -8.46 3.38 -16.29
N ASN A 694 -9.28 2.34 -16.41
CA ASN A 694 -10.64 2.49 -16.94
C ASN A 694 -11.54 3.17 -15.90
N GLN A 695 -11.27 2.98 -14.61
CA GLN A 695 -12.03 3.59 -13.53
C GLN A 695 -11.79 5.10 -13.47
N ALA A 696 -10.54 5.55 -13.53
CA ALA A 696 -10.20 6.97 -13.52
C ALA A 696 -10.83 7.74 -14.68
N SER A 697 -10.64 7.27 -15.92
CA SER A 697 -11.21 7.93 -17.11
C SER A 697 -12.74 7.92 -17.12
N VAL A 698 -13.38 6.80 -16.75
CA VAL A 698 -14.85 6.73 -16.69
C VAL A 698 -15.41 7.61 -15.58
N LEU A 699 -14.82 7.59 -14.38
CA LEU A 699 -15.29 8.41 -13.27
C LEU A 699 -15.12 9.90 -13.55
N TYR A 700 -14.00 10.32 -14.15
CA TYR A 700 -13.81 11.71 -14.58
C TYR A 700 -14.92 12.14 -15.55
N MET A 701 -15.14 11.36 -16.61
CA MET A 701 -16.12 11.70 -17.63
C MET A 701 -17.55 11.69 -17.08
N TYR A 702 -17.85 10.75 -16.17
CA TYR A 702 -19.16 10.64 -15.53
C TYR A 702 -19.43 11.82 -14.57
N ARG A 703 -18.46 12.17 -13.72
CA ARG A 703 -18.58 13.25 -12.73
C ARG A 703 -18.75 14.63 -13.38
N ASN A 704 -18.12 14.84 -14.53
CA ASN A 704 -18.29 16.06 -15.32
C ASN A 704 -19.59 16.06 -16.16
N GLY A 705 -20.42 15.01 -16.05
CA GLY A 705 -21.68 14.88 -16.78
C GLY A 705 -21.52 14.58 -18.27
N TYR A 706 -20.32 14.18 -18.71
CA TYR A 706 -20.00 13.96 -20.12
C TYR A 706 -20.42 12.58 -20.63
N VAL A 707 -20.54 11.58 -19.75
CA VAL A 707 -21.02 10.24 -20.12
C VAL A 707 -22.07 9.73 -19.15
N ASP A 708 -22.99 8.90 -19.66
CA ASP A 708 -24.01 8.24 -18.86
C ASP A 708 -23.71 6.73 -18.74
N PRO A 709 -23.97 6.10 -17.58
CA PRO A 709 -23.82 4.67 -17.40
C PRO A 709 -25.01 3.89 -17.97
N GLU A 710 -24.86 2.57 -18.15
CA GLU A 710 -25.97 1.69 -18.57
C GLU A 710 -27.00 1.48 -17.44
N THR A 711 -26.52 1.34 -16.20
CA THR A 711 -27.33 1.23 -14.98
C THR A 711 -26.67 2.06 -13.87
N PRO A 712 -27.36 2.31 -12.73
CA PRO A 712 -26.76 3.06 -11.61
C PRO A 712 -25.43 2.51 -11.09
N ASP A 713 -25.15 1.22 -11.30
CA ASP A 713 -23.99 0.50 -10.79
C ASP A 713 -23.19 -0.24 -11.87
N THR A 714 -23.50 -0.04 -13.15
CA THR A 714 -22.79 -0.67 -14.29
C THR A 714 -22.57 0.37 -15.38
N PHE A 715 -21.31 0.62 -15.73
CA PHE A 715 -20.99 1.57 -16.79
C PHE A 715 -21.28 0.99 -18.17
N GLY A 716 -20.94 -0.28 -18.42
CA GLY A 716 -21.06 -0.92 -19.73
C GLY A 716 -19.81 -0.78 -20.61
N GLY A 717 -18.64 -0.55 -20.00
CA GLY A 717 -17.45 -0.06 -20.70
C GLY A 717 -16.89 -0.97 -21.80
N LYS A 718 -17.20 -2.27 -21.78
CA LYS A 718 -16.80 -3.24 -22.82
C LYS A 718 -17.66 -3.19 -24.08
N ALA A 719 -18.83 -2.56 -24.04
CA ALA A 719 -19.66 -2.36 -25.21
C ALA A 719 -18.91 -1.54 -26.27
N ARG A 720 -19.24 -1.72 -27.55
CA ARG A 720 -18.67 -0.91 -28.63
C ARG A 720 -19.30 0.47 -28.62
N ALA A 721 -18.49 1.52 -28.65
CA ALA A 721 -18.98 2.89 -28.68
C ALA A 721 -19.71 3.17 -30.00
N LYS A 722 -20.84 3.86 -29.91
CA LYS A 722 -21.63 4.29 -31.09
C LYS A 722 -21.25 5.70 -31.51
N LEU A 723 -21.46 6.06 -32.77
CA LEU A 723 -21.14 7.38 -33.29
C LEU A 723 -21.91 8.50 -32.57
N GLY A 724 -23.23 8.32 -32.39
CA GLY A 724 -24.06 9.29 -31.66
C GLY A 724 -23.59 9.50 -30.23
N GLU A 725 -23.19 8.43 -29.55
CA GLU A 725 -22.64 8.49 -28.20
C GLU A 725 -21.32 9.28 -28.18
N PHE A 726 -20.38 8.95 -29.07
CA PHE A 726 -19.09 9.65 -29.14
C PHE A 726 -19.24 11.15 -29.38
N VAL A 727 -20.15 11.51 -30.29
CA VAL A 727 -20.46 12.89 -30.63
C VAL A 727 -21.18 13.61 -29.49
N ASP A 728 -22.08 12.93 -28.77
CA ASP A 728 -22.75 13.48 -27.58
C ASP A 728 -21.76 13.84 -26.48
N VAL A 729 -20.72 13.03 -26.27
CA VAL A 729 -19.65 13.37 -25.33
C VAL A 729 -18.96 14.69 -25.73
N LEU A 730 -18.56 14.85 -26.99
CA LEU A 730 -17.95 16.09 -27.49
C LEU A 730 -18.90 17.30 -27.39
N TYR A 731 -20.18 17.08 -27.65
CA TYR A 731 -21.24 18.08 -27.54
C TYR A 731 -21.42 18.54 -26.08
N ARG A 732 -21.38 17.61 -25.12
CA ARG A 732 -21.42 17.90 -23.68
C ARG A 732 -20.17 18.64 -23.22
N ILE A 733 -18.98 18.25 -23.68
CA ILE A 733 -17.73 18.97 -23.42
C ILE A 733 -17.82 20.42 -23.94
N ALA A 734 -18.43 20.64 -25.10
CA ALA A 734 -18.66 21.98 -25.66
C ALA A 734 -19.75 22.81 -24.93
N GLY A 735 -20.36 22.29 -23.86
CA GLY A 735 -21.39 22.99 -23.09
C GLY A 735 -22.79 22.96 -23.71
N ARG A 736 -23.09 21.95 -24.55
CA ARG A 736 -24.39 21.76 -25.22
C ARG A 736 -24.91 23.03 -25.94
N PRO A 737 -24.13 23.59 -26.89
CA PRO A 737 -24.52 24.78 -27.63
C PRO A 737 -25.80 24.55 -28.44
N GLU A 738 -26.61 25.58 -28.69
CA GLU A 738 -27.84 25.45 -29.48
C GLU A 738 -27.60 24.88 -30.89
N THR A 739 -28.54 24.04 -31.35
CA THR A 739 -28.42 23.23 -32.57
C THR A 739 -29.68 23.33 -33.43
N ASP A 740 -29.54 23.11 -34.74
CA ASP A 740 -30.63 22.98 -35.69
C ASP A 740 -30.33 21.86 -36.71
N SER A 741 -31.39 21.32 -37.31
CA SER A 741 -31.30 20.23 -38.28
C SER A 741 -30.99 20.68 -39.71
N SER A 742 -30.70 21.98 -39.94
CA SER A 742 -30.52 22.52 -41.30
C SER A 742 -29.25 22.03 -42.00
N ALA A 743 -28.27 21.55 -41.23
CA ALA A 743 -27.01 21.00 -41.73
C ALA A 743 -27.02 19.47 -41.92
N LEU A 744 -28.12 18.79 -41.54
CA LEU A 744 -28.23 17.35 -41.72
C LEU A 744 -28.30 16.97 -43.22
N PRO A 745 -27.68 15.85 -43.63
CA PRO A 745 -27.80 15.36 -45.00
C PRO A 745 -29.26 15.07 -45.40
N PRO A 746 -29.61 15.22 -46.69
CA PRO A 746 -30.91 14.75 -47.18
C PRO A 746 -31.10 13.26 -46.86
N ASP A 747 -32.28 12.89 -46.36
CA ASP A 747 -32.64 11.52 -45.95
C ASP A 747 -31.88 10.95 -44.73
N SER A 748 -31.24 11.80 -43.91
CA SER A 748 -30.61 11.36 -42.65
C SER A 748 -31.61 11.02 -41.55
N GLU A 749 -32.81 11.61 -41.58
CA GLU A 749 -33.90 11.25 -40.69
C GLU A 749 -34.55 9.95 -41.19
N SER A 750 -34.63 8.95 -40.32
CA SER A 750 -35.12 7.60 -40.64
C SER A 750 -36.00 7.06 -39.52
N GLU A 751 -36.63 5.89 -39.69
CA GLU A 751 -37.39 5.25 -38.61
C GLU A 751 -36.53 4.98 -37.35
N ASP A 752 -35.21 4.90 -37.49
CA ASP A 752 -34.25 4.60 -36.41
C ASP A 752 -33.47 5.83 -35.91
N PHE A 753 -33.72 7.04 -36.45
CA PHE A 753 -33.08 8.30 -36.03
C PHE A 753 -33.96 9.50 -36.37
N ASP A 754 -34.61 10.08 -35.34
CA ASP A 754 -35.48 11.26 -35.43
C ASP A 754 -35.27 12.19 -34.23
N GLY A 755 -36.06 13.27 -34.13
CA GLY A 755 -35.97 14.23 -33.03
C GLY A 755 -36.28 13.68 -31.62
N THR A 756 -36.57 12.38 -31.49
CA THR A 756 -36.72 11.70 -30.21
C THR A 756 -35.49 10.87 -29.80
N ASP A 757 -34.49 10.73 -30.69
CA ASP A 757 -33.24 10.04 -30.38
C ASP A 757 -32.42 10.83 -29.34
N PRO A 758 -31.86 10.17 -28.30
CA PRO A 758 -31.12 10.85 -27.23
C PRO A 758 -29.87 11.60 -27.71
N TYR A 759 -29.35 11.29 -28.90
CA TYR A 759 -28.17 11.92 -29.49
C TYR A 759 -28.51 12.87 -30.64
N TYR A 760 -29.79 13.16 -30.91
CA TYR A 760 -30.22 13.94 -32.08
C TYR A 760 -29.56 15.33 -32.14
N ASP A 761 -29.62 16.09 -31.06
CA ASP A 761 -29.05 17.45 -30.99
C ASP A 761 -27.53 17.42 -31.18
N ALA A 762 -26.85 16.47 -30.54
CA ALA A 762 -25.40 16.30 -30.67
C ALA A 762 -24.98 15.99 -32.11
N VAL A 763 -25.72 15.12 -32.81
CA VAL A 763 -25.48 14.80 -34.22
C VAL A 763 -25.76 16.01 -35.12
N CYS A 764 -26.86 16.75 -34.88
CA CYS A 764 -27.14 18.00 -35.59
C CYS A 764 -25.98 18.97 -35.45
N TRP A 765 -25.51 19.19 -34.23
CA TRP A 765 -24.37 20.05 -33.93
C TRP A 765 -23.09 19.60 -34.64
N ALA A 766 -22.80 18.30 -34.65
CA ALA A 766 -21.61 17.78 -35.31
C ALA A 766 -21.63 18.00 -36.82
N TRP A 767 -22.80 17.90 -37.47
CA TRP A 767 -22.97 18.27 -38.88
C TRP A 767 -22.81 19.78 -39.10
N GLN A 768 -23.44 20.60 -38.26
CA GLN A 768 -23.32 22.07 -38.33
C GLN A 768 -21.87 22.55 -38.20
N LYS A 769 -21.10 21.95 -37.29
CA LYS A 769 -19.69 22.27 -37.06
C LYS A 769 -18.74 21.54 -38.00
N ARG A 770 -19.25 20.71 -38.91
CA ARG A 770 -18.48 19.89 -39.85
C ARG A 770 -17.48 18.95 -39.16
N LEU A 771 -17.83 18.52 -37.95
CA LEU A 771 -17.17 17.40 -37.27
C LEU A 771 -17.51 16.10 -37.99
N LEU A 772 -18.75 15.96 -38.49
CA LEU A 772 -19.19 14.94 -39.43
C LEU A 772 -19.27 15.50 -40.86
N ARG A 773 -18.90 14.67 -41.85
CA ARG A 773 -18.91 14.99 -43.28
C ARG A 773 -19.43 13.80 -44.10
N GLN A 774 -19.92 14.08 -45.30
CA GLN A 774 -20.57 13.09 -46.16
C GLN A 774 -19.63 11.96 -46.65
N ASP A 775 -18.33 12.22 -46.69
CA ASP A 775 -17.28 11.31 -47.11
C ASP A 775 -16.59 10.57 -45.94
N ASP A 776 -17.08 10.74 -44.71
CA ASP A 776 -16.55 10.03 -43.55
C ASP A 776 -16.92 8.54 -43.57
N VAL A 777 -16.08 7.71 -42.94
CA VAL A 777 -16.24 6.25 -42.89
C VAL A 777 -17.45 5.83 -42.04
N CYS A 778 -17.78 6.59 -41.01
CA CYS A 778 -18.95 6.38 -40.17
C CYS A 778 -19.77 7.67 -40.11
N THR A 779 -21.05 7.60 -40.49
CA THR A 779 -21.94 8.76 -40.58
C THR A 779 -23.29 8.53 -39.90
N ALA A 780 -23.69 7.29 -39.64
CA ALA A 780 -24.96 6.99 -38.99
C ALA A 780 -24.81 6.90 -37.46
N CYS A 781 -25.78 7.46 -36.72
CA CYS A 781 -25.77 7.54 -35.25
C CYS A 781 -25.50 6.19 -34.56
N THR A 782 -26.01 5.09 -35.11
CA THR A 782 -25.91 3.74 -34.54
C THR A 782 -24.65 2.97 -34.95
N GLU A 783 -23.84 3.50 -35.87
CA GLU A 783 -22.61 2.85 -36.31
C GLU A 783 -21.56 2.79 -35.20
N LYS A 784 -20.74 1.73 -35.21
CA LYS A 784 -19.70 1.51 -34.21
C LYS A 784 -18.43 2.23 -34.64
N VAL A 785 -17.93 3.12 -33.78
CA VAL A 785 -16.74 3.92 -34.04
C VAL A 785 -15.51 3.01 -34.10
N ASP A 786 -14.64 3.22 -35.08
CA ASP A 786 -13.28 2.65 -35.16
C ASP A 786 -12.22 3.70 -34.80
N TYR A 787 -10.97 3.24 -34.69
CA TYR A 787 -9.84 4.11 -34.33
C TYR A 787 -9.68 5.30 -35.28
N GLN A 788 -9.78 5.10 -36.60
CA GLN A 788 -9.68 6.21 -37.55
C GLN A 788 -10.80 7.24 -37.34
N THR A 789 -12.03 6.80 -37.14
CA THR A 789 -13.18 7.70 -36.94
C THR A 789 -13.04 8.47 -35.63
N ALA A 790 -12.64 7.79 -34.55
CA ALA A 790 -12.41 8.42 -33.25
C ALA A 790 -11.33 9.51 -33.34
N CYS A 791 -10.19 9.21 -33.98
CA CYS A 791 -9.11 10.16 -34.16
C CYS A 791 -9.55 11.37 -34.99
N VAL A 792 -10.27 11.15 -36.09
CA VAL A 792 -10.77 12.24 -36.96
C VAL A 792 -11.73 13.15 -36.20
N LEU A 793 -12.66 12.60 -35.42
CA LEU A 793 -13.60 13.38 -34.61
C LEU A 793 -12.87 14.21 -33.54
N ILE A 794 -11.95 13.60 -32.81
CA ILE A 794 -11.13 14.27 -31.79
C ILE A 794 -10.30 15.38 -32.43
N TYR A 795 -9.59 15.09 -33.52
CA TYR A 795 -8.76 16.05 -34.24
C TYR A 795 -9.56 17.27 -34.74
N ARG A 796 -10.73 17.03 -35.36
CA ARG A 796 -11.61 18.10 -35.84
C ARG A 796 -12.17 18.93 -34.68
N TYR A 797 -12.54 18.29 -33.57
CA TYR A 797 -13.00 18.98 -32.37
C TYR A 797 -11.90 19.85 -31.76
N ALA A 798 -10.69 19.30 -31.59
CA ALA A 798 -9.54 20.04 -31.07
C ALA A 798 -9.24 21.29 -31.92
N ALA A 799 -9.23 21.14 -33.25
CA ALA A 799 -9.07 22.28 -34.16
C ALA A 799 -10.21 23.32 -34.02
N MET A 800 -11.46 22.88 -33.84
CA MET A 800 -12.60 23.76 -33.59
C MET A 800 -12.49 24.49 -32.23
N ALA A 801 -11.95 23.81 -31.21
CA ALA A 801 -11.73 24.35 -29.88
C ALA A 801 -10.49 25.27 -29.78
N GLY A 802 -9.71 25.38 -30.85
CA GLY A 802 -8.54 26.28 -30.91
C GLY A 802 -7.21 25.63 -30.55
N VAL A 803 -7.16 24.30 -30.41
CA VAL A 803 -5.94 23.53 -30.11
C VAL A 803 -5.01 23.48 -31.34
N ASP A 804 -3.68 23.55 -31.12
CA ASP A 804 -2.71 23.38 -32.19
C ASP A 804 -2.71 21.93 -32.70
N THR A 805 -3.17 21.77 -33.94
CA THR A 805 -3.32 20.48 -34.62
C THR A 805 -2.24 20.26 -35.70
N ALA A 806 -1.11 20.96 -35.58
CA ALA A 806 0.05 20.77 -36.43
C ALA A 806 0.71 19.38 -36.22
N VAL A 807 1.23 18.81 -37.30
CA VAL A 807 2.00 17.56 -37.29
C VAL A 807 3.24 17.70 -38.17
N ASP A 808 4.27 16.89 -37.90
CA ASP A 808 5.48 16.85 -38.72
C ASP A 808 5.17 16.51 -40.19
N ARG A 809 5.55 17.40 -41.10
CA ARG A 809 5.21 17.29 -42.54
C ARG A 809 5.93 16.13 -43.22
N THR A 810 7.13 15.79 -42.77
CA THR A 810 7.94 14.71 -43.36
C THR A 810 7.35 13.37 -42.95
N GLN A 811 7.04 13.21 -41.66
CA GLN A 811 6.41 12.02 -41.11
C GLN A 811 5.01 11.81 -41.71
N LEU A 812 4.22 12.88 -41.82
CA LEU A 812 2.89 12.81 -42.46
C LEU A 812 2.97 12.31 -43.91
N GLN A 813 3.90 12.83 -44.72
CA GLN A 813 4.06 12.37 -46.11
C GLN A 813 4.49 10.91 -46.21
N GLN A 814 5.35 10.45 -45.29
CA GLN A 814 5.76 9.05 -45.21
C GLN A 814 4.60 8.13 -44.83
N SER A 815 3.82 8.50 -43.80
CA SER A 815 2.66 7.71 -43.35
C SER A 815 1.54 7.66 -44.38
N ILE A 816 1.29 8.75 -45.12
CA ILE A 816 0.32 8.74 -46.23
C ILE A 816 0.76 7.77 -47.35
N GLN A 817 2.06 7.63 -47.58
CA GLN A 817 2.57 6.71 -48.60
C GLN A 817 2.52 5.24 -48.13
N SER A 818 2.67 4.98 -46.82
CA SER A 818 2.60 3.62 -46.27
C SER A 818 1.17 3.10 -46.17
N GLU A 819 0.18 3.99 -45.94
CA GLU A 819 -1.23 3.64 -45.73
C GLU A 819 -2.16 4.12 -46.86
N PRO A 820 -2.10 3.55 -48.09
CA PRO A 820 -2.91 4.01 -49.22
C PRO A 820 -4.42 3.76 -49.05
N GLN A 821 -4.83 2.99 -48.04
CA GLN A 821 -6.22 2.67 -47.73
C GLN A 821 -6.88 3.76 -46.86
N LEU A 822 -6.11 4.61 -46.19
CA LEU A 822 -6.61 5.66 -45.31
C LEU A 822 -6.63 7.00 -46.03
N SER A 823 -7.60 7.86 -45.68
CA SER A 823 -7.62 9.23 -46.19
C SER A 823 -6.45 10.03 -45.60
N ALA A 824 -5.97 11.04 -46.33
CA ALA A 824 -4.89 11.91 -45.85
C ALA A 824 -5.26 12.65 -44.54
N GLU A 825 -6.56 12.90 -44.31
CA GLU A 825 -7.07 13.47 -43.06
C GLU A 825 -7.04 12.45 -41.92
N ALA A 826 -7.44 11.19 -42.17
CA ALA A 826 -7.37 10.12 -41.18
C ALA A 826 -5.93 9.87 -40.71
N VAL A 827 -4.98 9.76 -41.65
CA VAL A 827 -3.56 9.59 -41.32
C VAL A 827 -3.05 10.78 -40.50
N ARG A 828 -3.45 12.01 -40.86
CA ARG A 828 -3.07 13.22 -40.10
C ARG A 828 -3.64 13.20 -38.68
N ALA A 829 -4.93 12.86 -38.53
CA ALA A 829 -5.61 12.82 -37.26
C ALA A 829 -5.02 11.75 -36.32
N MET A 830 -4.76 10.56 -36.85
CA MET A 830 -4.13 9.46 -36.10
C MET A 830 -2.69 9.81 -35.70
N LEU A 831 -1.92 10.45 -36.60
CA LEU A 831 -0.59 10.95 -36.28
C LEU A 831 -0.62 11.98 -35.15
N TRP A 832 -1.54 12.94 -35.22
CA TRP A 832 -1.69 13.95 -34.17
C TRP A 832 -2.08 13.32 -32.84
N CYS A 833 -3.13 12.47 -32.81
CA CYS A 833 -3.57 11.78 -31.58
C CYS A 833 -2.47 10.90 -30.97
N ASN A 834 -1.59 10.32 -31.80
CA ASN A 834 -0.43 9.58 -31.32
C ASN A 834 0.64 10.50 -30.73
N GLN A 835 0.92 11.64 -31.37
CA GLN A 835 1.92 12.61 -30.90
C GLN A 835 1.50 13.28 -29.58
N THR A 836 0.20 13.55 -29.41
CA THR A 836 -0.38 14.12 -28.18
C THR A 836 -0.73 13.06 -27.13
N GLY A 837 -0.52 11.77 -27.43
CA GLY A 837 -0.77 10.68 -26.48
C GLY A 837 -2.26 10.41 -26.18
N ILE A 838 -3.19 10.97 -26.98
CA ILE A 838 -4.64 10.81 -26.81
C ILE A 838 -5.06 9.35 -26.96
N THR A 839 -4.53 8.64 -27.94
CA THR A 839 -4.93 7.26 -28.22
C THR A 839 -4.09 6.22 -27.50
N THR A 840 -2.82 6.53 -27.19
CA THR A 840 -1.82 5.53 -26.76
C THR A 840 -0.61 6.19 -26.07
N ARG A 841 -0.32 5.83 -24.80
CA ARG A 841 1.00 6.06 -24.16
C ARG A 841 1.98 4.87 -24.33
N ASP A 842 1.49 3.69 -24.72
CA ASP A 842 2.27 2.42 -24.71
C ASP A 842 2.37 1.70 -26.06
N SER A 843 1.96 2.32 -27.18
CA SER A 843 2.11 1.73 -28.51
C SER A 843 2.41 2.78 -29.57
N ASP A 844 3.29 2.39 -30.48
CA ASP A 844 3.89 3.20 -31.51
C ASP A 844 2.89 3.50 -32.64
N LEU A 845 3.11 4.59 -33.40
CA LEU A 845 2.26 4.97 -34.53
C LEU A 845 1.91 3.82 -35.52
N PRO A 846 2.84 2.90 -35.88
CA PRO A 846 2.50 1.76 -36.75
C PRO A 846 1.37 0.88 -36.20
N ASP A 847 1.36 0.60 -34.89
CA ASP A 847 0.33 -0.24 -34.27
C ASP A 847 -1.04 0.45 -34.30
N LEU A 848 -1.05 1.78 -34.13
CA LEU A 848 -2.26 2.58 -34.24
C LEU A 848 -2.81 2.57 -35.67
N LEU A 849 -1.95 2.70 -36.68
CA LEU A 849 -2.33 2.66 -38.09
C LEU A 849 -2.85 1.27 -38.49
N ASP A 850 -2.21 0.19 -38.02
CA ASP A 850 -2.66 -1.20 -38.21
C ASP A 850 -4.03 -1.45 -37.56
N ALA A 851 -4.35 -0.75 -36.47
CA ALA A 851 -5.63 -0.84 -35.77
C ALA A 851 -6.71 0.11 -36.34
N SER A 852 -6.46 0.83 -37.43
CA SER A 852 -7.33 1.90 -37.96
C SER A 852 -8.80 1.51 -38.11
N ASP A 853 -9.11 0.29 -38.59
CA ASP A 853 -10.46 -0.23 -38.79
C ASP A 853 -11.04 -1.00 -37.57
N THR A 854 -10.27 -1.09 -36.49
CA THR A 854 -10.69 -1.79 -35.27
C THR A 854 -11.69 -0.95 -34.49
N ARG A 855 -12.85 -1.55 -34.17
CA ARG A 855 -13.90 -0.89 -33.39
C ARG A 855 -13.43 -0.60 -31.97
N ILE A 856 -13.75 0.58 -31.45
CA ILE A 856 -13.39 0.96 -30.08
C ILE A 856 -14.51 0.58 -29.10
N SER A 857 -14.12 0.30 -27.86
CA SER A 857 -15.03 0.11 -26.72
C SER A 857 -15.40 1.45 -26.10
N ARG A 858 -16.45 1.48 -25.27
CA ARG A 858 -16.81 2.65 -24.46
C ARG A 858 -15.66 3.05 -23.52
N TYR A 859 -14.89 2.09 -22.98
CA TYR A 859 -13.67 2.39 -22.22
C TYR A 859 -12.61 3.14 -23.03
N GLN A 860 -12.39 2.73 -24.28
CA GLN A 860 -11.44 3.40 -25.16
C GLN A 860 -11.93 4.80 -25.53
N MET A 861 -13.23 4.95 -25.84
CA MET A 861 -13.85 6.26 -26.06
C MET A 861 -13.67 7.19 -24.86
N THR A 862 -14.02 6.74 -23.65
CA THR A 862 -13.87 7.56 -22.44
C THR A 862 -12.41 7.89 -22.16
N SER A 863 -11.50 6.94 -22.40
CA SER A 863 -10.07 7.19 -22.22
C SER A 863 -9.54 8.25 -23.19
N PHE A 864 -9.88 8.19 -24.48
CA PHE A 864 -9.37 9.16 -25.45
C PHE A 864 -9.91 10.56 -25.17
N LEU A 865 -11.20 10.66 -24.83
CA LEU A 865 -11.85 11.94 -24.54
C LEU A 865 -11.41 12.50 -23.19
N PHE A 866 -11.14 11.64 -22.20
CA PHE A 866 -10.47 12.04 -20.96
C PHE A 866 -9.11 12.69 -21.23
N TYR A 867 -8.27 12.07 -22.07
CA TYR A 867 -6.97 12.64 -22.42
C TYR A 867 -7.10 13.98 -23.17
N LEU A 868 -8.01 14.06 -24.13
CA LEU A 868 -8.33 15.32 -24.82
C LEU A 868 -8.73 16.43 -23.82
N CYS A 869 -9.65 16.16 -22.89
CA CYS A 869 -10.08 17.12 -21.88
C CYS A 869 -8.96 17.54 -20.91
N THR A 870 -8.13 16.61 -20.51
CA THR A 870 -7.14 16.83 -19.44
C THR A 870 -5.88 17.50 -19.95
N TYR A 871 -5.44 17.21 -21.19
CA TYR A 871 -4.13 17.62 -21.68
C TYR A 871 -4.17 18.63 -22.82
N GLU A 872 -5.25 18.68 -23.61
CA GLU A 872 -5.26 19.49 -24.85
C GLU A 872 -6.31 20.62 -24.83
N LEU A 873 -7.42 20.45 -24.10
CA LEU A 873 -8.49 21.44 -24.04
C LEU A 873 -8.39 22.40 -22.85
N GLN A 874 -7.46 22.17 -21.92
CA GLN A 874 -7.19 23.12 -20.85
C GLN A 874 -6.36 24.28 -21.40
N PRO A 875 -6.72 25.55 -21.11
CA PRO A 875 -5.89 26.67 -21.51
C PRO A 875 -4.51 26.55 -20.84
N GLU A 876 -3.44 26.61 -21.63
CA GLU A 876 -2.14 27.03 -21.10
C GLU A 876 -2.29 28.50 -20.71
N ASP A 877 -2.56 28.77 -19.42
CA ASP A 877 -2.40 30.09 -18.82
C ASP A 877 -1.00 30.25 -18.21
#